data_AF-A0A9J7FVN9-F1
#
_entry.id   AF-A0A9J7FVN9-F1
#
_cell.length_a   1.000
_cell.length_b   1.000
_cell.length_c   1.000
_cell.angle_alpha   90.00
_cell.angle_beta   90.00
_cell.angle_gamma   90.00
#
_symmetry.space_group_name_H-M   'P 1'
#
loop_
_entity.id
_entity.type
_entity.pdbx_description
1 polymer ?
#
loop_
_entity_poly.entity_id
_entity_poly.type
_entity_poly.pdbx_seq_one_letter_code
_entity_poly.pdbx_strand_id
1 'polypeptide(L)'
;MGNWLAGGSSEELSGGSSEELSGGLSYLTSVPAHKLEEFIQANLTPNEECLKLIDQDVDDISNFLLSSEITVVRVAKGGSYGRGTVLRGYSDGTLVLFVNCFHSFGDQKAYQHLRIHWIEQLLKHHEKYNKPKKLGNILEIQLSVQGQSILLQLLPAFDPLCFGENPSSQVYRNLKSSMDQVRAAPGEFSVCFTTLQEQFFKRYPRRVKDLILLVKHWYQECRKRMTSPSLQLLYALELLTVYAWEQGCQTEDFNIAEGIRTVLGLIKQSSKLCVYWTVNYNFENETVRNTLLCQLRTQRPVILDPTDPTNNVGEDNDRNWQMLTEAAQDWLCSLGQNDMPPAPCWNVLPTPLFITPSHLLDTFIEDFLQPDETFLNQIKKAVDIICTFLKENCFRHSSTKVLKTVKGGSTAKGTALKYGSDADIVVFLSSLESYESQKQERPQFVQEIRRQLEAFQQTQKLEVKFEVSKWKAPRVLSFTLKSRNLNESVDFDVLPAYDALGQLYSGFTSRPKAYKELIELYRSSDISGGEFSTCFTELQRNFIEPRPTKLKSLIRLVKHWYKQYERKMKSKASLPPKYALELLVMYAWEHGSGLEDFDTAEGFRTVLDLVIKYPQLCIFWMVNYNFNEEPMRTFLLTQIRKKRPVILDPADPTGDVGGGDHWCWHRLTEEAEKWLSSPCFDSKPGQSIQPWKVPVRVP
;
A
#
# COMPACT_ATOMS: atom_id res chain seq x y z
N MET A 1 -38.56 -61.71 -21.20
CA MET A 1 -40.01 -61.83 -20.98
C MET A 1 -40.25 -61.68 -19.49
N GLY A 2 -41.26 -60.91 -19.08
CA GLY A 2 -41.60 -60.64 -17.68
C GLY A 2 -41.79 -61.92 -16.85
N ASN A 3 -41.95 -61.91 -15.54
CA ASN A 3 -42.72 -60.98 -14.74
C ASN A 3 -42.54 -61.41 -13.26
N TRP A 4 -42.47 -60.41 -12.37
CA TRP A 4 -43.31 -60.25 -11.17
C TRP A 4 -43.01 -60.99 -9.86
N LEU A 5 -42.77 -60.13 -8.85
CA LEU A 5 -43.35 -60.10 -7.48
C LEU A 5 -42.87 -61.15 -6.47
N ALA A 6 -42.69 -60.85 -5.17
CA ALA A 6 -42.98 -59.67 -4.35
C ALA A 6 -42.32 -59.85 -2.96
N GLY A 7 -42.25 -58.76 -2.19
CA GLY A 7 -42.45 -58.85 -0.74
C GLY A 7 -41.62 -57.90 0.12
N GLY A 8 -42.25 -56.82 0.60
CA GLY A 8 -42.16 -56.49 2.04
C GLY A 8 -41.39 -55.25 2.48
N SER A 9 -42.01 -54.08 2.30
CA SER A 9 -42.23 -53.02 3.30
C SER A 9 -41.09 -52.53 4.22
N SER A 10 -40.78 -51.23 4.09
CA SER A 10 -40.63 -50.35 5.24
C SER A 10 -41.13 -48.94 4.87
N GLU A 11 -42.12 -48.49 5.63
CA GLU A 11 -42.82 -47.22 5.56
C GLU A 11 -41.93 -46.01 5.85
N GLU A 12 -42.48 -44.88 5.42
CA GLU A 12 -41.96 -43.54 5.28
C GLU A 12 -41.47 -42.87 6.57
N LEU A 13 -40.42 -42.07 6.45
CA LEU A 13 -40.35 -40.76 7.11
C LEU A 13 -40.09 -39.70 6.03
N SER A 14 -40.96 -38.71 6.05
CA SER A 14 -41.28 -37.73 5.04
C SER A 14 -40.31 -36.56 4.97
N GLY A 15 -40.08 -36.10 3.73
CA GLY A 15 -40.21 -34.71 3.29
C GLY A 15 -39.33 -33.63 3.95
N GLY A 16 -38.32 -33.18 3.19
CA GLY A 16 -37.55 -31.97 3.49
C GLY A 16 -36.75 -31.45 2.29
N SER A 17 -37.49 -30.98 1.27
CA SER A 17 -37.11 -30.05 0.20
C SER A 17 -35.64 -29.99 -0.27
N SER A 18 -35.40 -30.67 -1.40
CA SER A 18 -34.51 -30.20 -2.45
C SER A 18 -34.98 -28.84 -2.98
N GLU A 19 -34.21 -27.78 -2.77
CA GLU A 19 -34.38 -26.53 -3.51
C GLU A 19 -33.39 -26.46 -4.67
N GLU A 20 -33.98 -26.22 -5.84
CA GLU A 20 -33.39 -26.19 -7.16
C GLU A 20 -32.56 -24.93 -7.43
N LEU A 21 -31.69 -25.10 -8.42
CA LEU A 21 -30.98 -24.09 -9.19
C LEU A 21 -31.81 -22.85 -9.53
N SER A 22 -31.49 -21.72 -8.89
CA SER A 22 -31.61 -20.38 -9.46
C SER A 22 -30.42 -19.54 -8.98
N GLY A 23 -29.95 -18.58 -9.80
CA GLY A 23 -28.74 -17.77 -9.57
C GLY A 23 -28.82 -16.83 -8.37
N GLY A 24 -28.88 -17.36 -7.15
CA GLY A 24 -28.92 -16.64 -5.89
C GLY A 24 -27.53 -16.30 -5.35
N LEU A 25 -27.42 -15.10 -4.75
CA LEU A 25 -26.29 -14.71 -3.92
C LEU A 25 -26.07 -15.74 -2.81
N SER A 26 -24.81 -16.10 -2.53
CA SER A 26 -24.46 -16.93 -1.38
C SER A 26 -24.91 -16.27 -0.06
N TYR A 27 -25.17 -17.06 0.99
CA TYR A 27 -25.53 -16.56 2.33
C TYR A 27 -24.51 -15.53 2.87
N LEU A 28 -23.22 -15.70 2.56
CA LEU A 28 -22.18 -14.73 2.92
C LEU A 28 -22.35 -13.38 2.21
N THR A 29 -22.61 -13.42 0.90
CA THR A 29 -22.73 -12.21 0.07
C THR A 29 -23.99 -11.39 0.37
N SER A 30 -24.96 -11.94 1.11
CA SER A 30 -26.12 -11.20 1.60
C SER A 30 -25.92 -10.59 3.00
N VAL A 31 -24.81 -10.90 3.69
CA VAL A 31 -24.52 -10.33 5.02
C VAL A 31 -24.20 -8.83 4.88
N PRO A 32 -24.90 -7.94 5.61
CA PRO A 32 -24.61 -6.51 5.59
C PRO A 32 -23.19 -6.21 6.08
N ALA A 33 -22.55 -5.20 5.50
CA ALA A 33 -21.17 -4.81 5.83
C ALA A 33 -20.91 -4.62 7.35
N HIS A 34 -21.86 -4.03 8.07
CA HIS A 34 -21.76 -3.79 9.52
C HIS A 34 -21.90 -5.06 10.40
N LYS A 35 -22.37 -6.18 9.83
CA LYS A 35 -22.53 -7.47 10.55
C LYS A 35 -21.45 -8.49 10.21
N LEU A 36 -20.48 -8.15 9.36
CA LEU A 36 -19.43 -9.08 8.96
C LEU A 36 -18.61 -9.57 10.16
N GLU A 37 -18.36 -8.72 11.14
CA GLU A 37 -17.63 -9.09 12.36
C GLU A 37 -18.41 -10.09 13.22
N GLU A 38 -19.70 -9.82 13.47
CA GLU A 38 -20.59 -10.76 14.16
C GLU A 38 -20.67 -12.10 13.41
N PHE A 39 -20.75 -12.05 12.08
CA PHE A 39 -20.78 -13.24 11.24
C PHE A 39 -19.49 -14.07 11.38
N ILE A 40 -18.30 -13.44 11.38
CA ILE A 40 -17.03 -14.15 11.55
C ILE A 40 -17.00 -14.87 12.90
N GLN A 41 -17.35 -14.17 13.99
CA GLN A 41 -17.34 -14.76 15.33
C GLN A 41 -18.38 -15.89 15.47
N ALA A 42 -19.56 -15.70 14.91
CA ALA A 42 -20.66 -16.65 15.01
C ALA A 42 -20.47 -17.89 14.12
N ASN A 43 -19.82 -17.77 12.96
CA ASN A 43 -19.82 -18.83 11.94
C ASN A 43 -18.44 -19.33 11.53
N LEU A 44 -17.40 -18.48 11.56
CA LEU A 44 -16.11 -18.81 10.95
C LEU A 44 -15.01 -19.11 11.99
N THR A 45 -15.08 -18.50 13.16
CA THR A 45 -14.05 -18.66 14.20
C THR A 45 -14.24 -19.97 14.96
N PRO A 46 -13.24 -20.87 15.00
CA PRO A 46 -13.32 -22.11 15.76
C PRO A 46 -13.40 -21.84 17.27
N ASN A 47 -13.98 -22.78 18.02
CA ASN A 47 -14.03 -22.71 19.49
C ASN A 47 -12.61 -22.91 20.06
N GLU A 48 -12.17 -22.03 20.97
CA GLU A 48 -10.84 -22.07 21.57
C GLU A 48 -10.57 -23.35 22.36
N GLU A 49 -11.56 -23.90 23.07
CA GLU A 49 -11.42 -25.15 23.81
C GLU A 49 -11.21 -26.33 22.86
N CYS A 50 -11.94 -26.36 21.74
CA CYS A 50 -11.75 -27.36 20.70
C CYS A 50 -10.34 -27.27 20.09
N LEU A 51 -9.83 -26.06 19.85
CA LEU A 51 -8.47 -25.88 19.36
C LEU A 51 -7.41 -26.35 20.38
N LYS A 52 -7.58 -26.08 21.67
CA LYS A 52 -6.66 -26.58 22.71
C LYS A 52 -6.58 -28.09 22.76
N LEU A 53 -7.72 -28.78 22.58
CA LEU A 53 -7.75 -30.24 22.50
C LEU A 53 -7.03 -30.76 21.26
N ILE A 54 -7.20 -30.09 20.11
CA ILE A 54 -6.46 -30.42 18.89
C ILE A 54 -4.96 -30.14 19.06
N ASP A 55 -4.59 -29.06 19.74
CA ASP A 55 -3.19 -28.74 20.04
C ASP A 55 -2.54 -29.85 20.89
N GLN A 56 -3.26 -30.35 21.90
CA GLN A 56 -2.81 -31.51 22.68
C GLN A 56 -2.64 -32.76 21.80
N ASP A 57 -3.62 -33.06 20.94
CA ASP A 57 -3.54 -34.21 20.03
C ASP A 57 -2.35 -34.09 19.04
N VAL A 58 -2.08 -32.88 18.54
CA VAL A 58 -0.93 -32.60 17.67
C VAL A 58 0.39 -32.75 18.43
N ASP A 59 0.46 -32.25 19.67
CA ASP A 59 1.65 -32.34 20.50
C ASP A 59 1.92 -33.80 20.91
N ASP A 60 0.88 -34.59 21.19
CA ASP A 60 0.98 -36.03 21.47
C ASP A 60 1.56 -36.79 20.26
N ILE A 61 1.02 -36.55 19.06
CA ILE A 61 1.57 -37.13 17.82
C ILE A 61 3.02 -36.71 17.60
N SER A 62 3.32 -35.42 17.81
CA SER A 62 4.66 -34.87 17.61
C SER A 62 5.67 -35.50 18.58
N ASN A 63 5.31 -35.63 19.86
CA ASN A 63 6.13 -36.24 20.90
C ASN A 63 6.35 -37.74 20.63
N PHE A 64 5.32 -38.46 20.18
CA PHE A 64 5.46 -39.86 19.77
C PHE A 64 6.46 -40.02 18.61
N LEU A 65 6.38 -39.16 17.61
CA LEU A 65 7.29 -39.18 16.46
C LEU A 65 8.72 -38.77 16.83
N LEU A 66 8.90 -37.88 17.83
CA LEU A 66 10.22 -37.45 18.33
C LEU A 66 10.87 -38.46 19.30
N SER A 67 10.09 -39.23 20.04
CA SER A 67 10.57 -40.18 21.08
C SER A 67 10.94 -41.56 20.54
N SER A 68 10.63 -41.82 19.27
CA SER A 68 10.99 -43.06 18.58
C SER A 68 12.51 -43.12 18.33
N GLU A 69 13.10 -44.32 18.17
CA GLU A 69 14.54 -44.52 17.87
C GLU A 69 15.01 -43.91 16.51
N ILE A 70 14.21 -43.03 15.89
CA ILE A 70 14.32 -42.56 14.51
C ILE A 70 14.54 -41.04 14.45
N THR A 71 15.63 -40.67 13.77
CA THR A 71 15.83 -39.65 12.68
C THR A 71 15.02 -38.34 12.61
N VAL A 72 13.80 -38.21 13.17
CA VAL A 72 13.06 -36.93 13.20
C VAL A 72 13.67 -36.02 14.26
N VAL A 73 14.21 -34.89 13.83
CA VAL A 73 14.93 -33.93 14.69
C VAL A 73 14.00 -32.85 15.21
N ARG A 74 13.02 -32.47 14.39
CA ARG A 74 12.12 -31.34 14.66
C ARG A 74 10.79 -31.52 13.93
N VAL A 75 9.73 -30.99 14.52
CA VAL A 75 8.40 -30.91 13.89
C VAL A 75 8.03 -29.44 13.71
N ALA A 76 7.45 -29.08 12.56
CA ALA A 76 6.87 -27.76 12.33
C ALA A 76 5.40 -27.87 11.91
N LYS A 77 4.60 -26.88 12.32
CA LYS A 77 3.17 -26.82 12.07
C LYS A 77 2.94 -25.94 10.83
N GLY A 78 2.28 -26.49 9.83
CA GLY A 78 1.98 -25.86 8.54
C GLY A 78 0.50 -25.94 8.17
N GLY A 79 0.19 -25.56 6.94
CA GLY A 79 -1.21 -25.43 6.48
C GLY A 79 -1.96 -24.31 7.21
N SER A 80 -3.28 -24.30 7.07
CA SER A 80 -4.15 -23.33 7.77
C SER A 80 -3.99 -23.42 9.30
N TYR A 81 -3.76 -24.62 9.82
CA TYR A 81 -3.45 -24.84 11.23
C TYR A 81 -2.18 -24.11 11.70
N GLY A 82 -1.04 -24.34 11.05
CA GLY A 82 0.22 -23.68 11.41
C GLY A 82 0.21 -22.17 11.22
N ARG A 83 -0.49 -21.66 10.20
CA ARG A 83 -0.67 -20.22 9.99
C ARG A 83 -1.64 -19.57 10.99
N GLY A 84 -2.37 -20.36 11.78
CA GLY A 84 -3.39 -19.89 12.70
C GLY A 84 -4.62 -19.30 11.99
N THR A 85 -4.92 -19.78 10.78
CA THR A 85 -6.05 -19.35 9.93
C THR A 85 -7.09 -20.46 9.80
N VAL A 86 -7.32 -21.21 10.89
CA VAL A 86 -8.28 -22.33 10.97
C VAL A 86 -9.73 -21.82 10.90
N LEU A 87 -10.51 -22.37 9.98
CA LEU A 87 -11.95 -22.20 9.86
C LEU A 87 -12.69 -23.16 10.80
N ARG A 88 -13.81 -22.68 11.35
CA ARG A 88 -14.75 -23.50 12.13
C ARG A 88 -15.24 -24.69 11.31
N GLY A 89 -15.36 -25.84 11.97
CA GLY A 89 -15.89 -27.07 11.39
C GLY A 89 -14.81 -27.91 10.71
N TYR A 90 -14.15 -27.38 9.68
CA TYR A 90 -13.13 -28.12 8.94
C TYR A 90 -11.97 -27.23 8.47
N SER A 91 -10.73 -27.70 8.58
CA SER A 91 -9.55 -27.05 8.02
C SER A 91 -8.42 -28.04 7.68
N ASP A 92 -7.50 -27.60 6.83
CA ASP A 92 -6.24 -28.29 6.57
C ASP A 92 -5.18 -27.95 7.62
N GLY A 93 -4.29 -28.91 7.84
CA GLY A 93 -3.05 -28.71 8.58
C GLY A 93 -1.94 -29.56 7.99
N THR A 94 -0.70 -29.20 8.28
CA THR A 94 0.47 -29.98 7.89
C THR A 94 1.40 -30.13 9.09
N LEU A 95 1.89 -31.34 9.36
CA LEU A 95 3.05 -31.56 10.21
C LEU A 95 4.26 -31.89 9.34
N VAL A 96 5.21 -30.98 9.35
CA VAL A 96 6.48 -31.15 8.65
C VAL A 96 7.47 -31.78 9.60
N LEU A 97 7.95 -32.97 9.23
CA LEU A 97 8.86 -33.78 10.03
C LEU A 97 10.28 -33.61 9.46
N PHE A 98 11.11 -32.81 10.11
CA PHE A 98 12.48 -32.61 9.69
C PHE A 98 13.34 -33.81 10.07
N VAL A 99 13.90 -34.49 9.07
CA VAL A 99 14.65 -35.75 9.27
C VAL A 99 16.15 -35.56 9.04
N ASN A 100 16.99 -36.13 9.91
CA ASN A 100 18.44 -36.00 9.85
C ASN A 100 19.11 -36.67 8.63
N CYS A 101 18.39 -37.55 7.93
CA CYS A 101 18.91 -38.31 6.79
C CYS A 101 18.78 -37.58 5.45
N PHE A 102 18.11 -36.43 5.42
CA PHE A 102 18.14 -35.55 4.26
C PHE A 102 19.24 -34.52 4.50
N HIS A 103 20.25 -34.50 3.64
CA HIS A 103 21.38 -33.56 3.73
C HIS A 103 21.28 -32.45 2.69
N SER A 104 20.38 -32.60 1.71
CA SER A 104 20.08 -31.62 0.69
C SER A 104 18.59 -31.65 0.30
N PHE A 105 18.14 -30.60 -0.40
CA PHE A 105 16.81 -30.60 -1.03
C PHE A 105 16.65 -31.74 -2.04
N GLY A 106 17.73 -32.13 -2.73
CA GLY A 106 17.72 -33.25 -3.66
C GLY A 106 17.41 -34.59 -2.98
N ASP A 107 17.95 -34.81 -1.77
CA ASP A 107 17.69 -36.03 -0.99
C ASP A 107 16.21 -36.16 -0.62
N GLN A 108 15.57 -35.06 -0.26
CA GLN A 108 14.13 -35.04 -0.01
C GLN A 108 13.38 -35.55 -1.26
N LYS A 109 13.64 -34.98 -2.44
CA LYS A 109 12.94 -35.39 -3.67
C LYS A 109 13.17 -36.88 -3.99
N ALA A 110 14.39 -37.38 -3.79
CA ALA A 110 14.73 -38.76 -4.09
C ALA A 110 14.11 -39.76 -3.09
N TYR A 111 14.09 -39.43 -1.80
CA TYR A 111 13.86 -40.42 -0.73
C TYR A 111 12.64 -40.13 0.16
N GLN A 112 11.86 -39.07 -0.09
CA GLN A 112 10.67 -38.72 0.70
C GLN A 112 9.64 -39.86 0.77
N HIS A 113 9.38 -40.55 -0.35
CA HIS A 113 8.41 -41.65 -0.41
C HIS A 113 8.79 -42.82 0.53
N LEU A 114 10.09 -43.13 0.67
CA LEU A 114 10.56 -44.14 1.61
C LEU A 114 10.24 -43.70 3.03
N ARG A 115 10.56 -42.45 3.39
CA ARG A 115 10.33 -41.95 4.75
C ARG A 115 8.85 -41.92 5.12
N ILE A 116 7.97 -41.60 4.19
CA ILE A 116 6.53 -41.65 4.42
C ILE A 116 6.06 -43.07 4.75
N HIS A 117 6.56 -44.08 4.03
CA HIS A 117 6.22 -45.47 4.32
C HIS A 117 6.69 -45.91 5.72
N TRP A 118 7.86 -45.44 6.16
CA TRP A 118 8.35 -45.70 7.51
C TRP A 118 7.52 -45.01 8.59
N ILE A 119 7.19 -43.72 8.41
CA ILE A 119 6.31 -42.96 9.32
C ILE A 119 4.94 -43.64 9.45
N GLU A 120 4.41 -44.15 8.33
CA GLU A 120 3.17 -44.93 8.30
C GLU A 120 3.26 -46.19 9.19
N GLN A 121 4.36 -46.97 9.11
CA GLN A 121 4.53 -48.14 9.99
C GLN A 121 4.67 -47.76 11.46
N LEU A 122 5.36 -46.65 11.74
CA LEU A 122 5.55 -46.18 13.11
C LEU A 122 4.22 -45.79 13.73
N LEU A 123 3.41 -44.99 13.01
CA LEU A 123 2.11 -44.52 13.49
C LEU A 123 1.12 -45.65 13.77
N LYS A 124 1.23 -46.83 13.12
CA LYS A 124 0.39 -47.98 13.46
C LYS A 124 0.51 -48.43 14.92
N HIS A 125 1.58 -48.05 15.61
CA HIS A 125 1.81 -48.34 17.02
C HIS A 125 1.35 -47.21 17.96
N HIS A 126 0.87 -46.08 17.42
CA HIS A 126 0.34 -44.99 18.22
C HIS A 126 -1.03 -45.37 18.82
N GLU A 127 -1.26 -45.07 20.09
CA GLU A 127 -2.47 -45.50 20.83
C GLU A 127 -3.78 -45.02 20.18
N LYS A 128 -3.86 -43.72 19.84
CA LYS A 128 -5.06 -43.08 19.28
C LYS A 128 -5.10 -42.99 17.74
N TYR A 129 -3.96 -42.78 17.07
CA TYR A 129 -3.91 -42.46 15.62
C TYR A 129 -3.23 -43.56 14.77
N ASN A 130 -3.56 -44.82 15.03
CA ASN A 130 -2.94 -45.99 14.38
C ASN A 130 -3.42 -46.34 12.96
N LYS A 131 -4.35 -45.58 12.39
CA LYS A 131 -4.90 -45.82 11.05
C LYS A 131 -4.73 -44.59 10.15
N PRO A 132 -3.49 -44.17 9.84
CA PRO A 132 -3.29 -43.06 8.92
C PRO A 132 -3.72 -43.46 7.51
N LYS A 133 -4.28 -42.50 6.75
CA LYS A 133 -4.69 -42.70 5.37
C LYS A 133 -3.55 -42.30 4.44
N LYS A 134 -3.14 -43.18 3.53
CA LYS A 134 -2.09 -42.90 2.56
C LYS A 134 -2.69 -42.54 1.20
N LEU A 135 -2.35 -41.36 0.68
CA LEU A 135 -2.75 -40.90 -0.65
C LEU A 135 -1.50 -40.57 -1.46
N GLY A 136 -1.02 -41.55 -2.25
CA GLY A 136 0.26 -41.42 -2.97
C GLY A 136 1.44 -41.25 -2.00
N ASN A 137 2.15 -40.13 -2.13
CA ASN A 137 3.27 -39.74 -1.26
C ASN A 137 2.82 -38.75 -0.17
N ILE A 138 1.60 -38.87 0.34
CA ILE A 138 1.09 -38.06 1.45
C ILE A 138 0.45 -38.99 2.47
N LEU A 139 0.75 -38.75 3.74
CA LEU A 139 0.14 -39.45 4.86
C LEU A 139 -0.80 -38.50 5.59
N GLU A 140 -2.04 -38.90 5.82
CA GLU A 140 -3.09 -38.06 6.39
C GLU A 140 -3.64 -38.65 7.68
N ILE A 141 -3.82 -37.80 8.68
CA ILE A 141 -4.49 -38.11 9.94
C ILE A 141 -5.61 -37.11 10.14
N GLN A 142 -6.81 -37.59 10.43
CA GLN A 142 -7.93 -36.73 10.77
C GLN A 142 -8.00 -36.55 12.29
N LEU A 143 -7.81 -35.32 12.75
CA LEU A 143 -8.04 -34.92 14.14
C LEU A 143 -9.45 -34.38 14.24
N SER A 144 -10.31 -34.98 15.05
CA SER A 144 -11.70 -34.55 15.19
C SER A 144 -12.10 -34.47 16.66
N VAL A 145 -12.61 -33.30 17.03
CA VAL A 145 -13.26 -33.02 18.31
C VAL A 145 -14.69 -32.52 18.03
N GLN A 146 -15.53 -32.38 19.05
CA GLN A 146 -16.92 -31.96 18.85
C GLN A 146 -16.96 -30.59 18.13
N GLY A 147 -17.50 -30.57 16.90
CA GLY A 147 -17.67 -29.35 16.11
C GLY A 147 -16.42 -28.83 15.39
N GLN A 148 -15.27 -29.51 15.47
CA GLN A 148 -14.06 -29.12 14.74
C GLN A 148 -13.27 -30.34 14.25
N SER A 149 -12.85 -30.30 12.99
CA SER A 149 -11.98 -31.29 12.37
C SER A 149 -10.80 -30.62 11.66
N ILE A 150 -9.63 -31.23 11.77
CA ILE A 150 -8.42 -30.85 11.02
C ILE A 150 -7.89 -32.08 10.29
N LEU A 151 -7.77 -31.98 8.97
CA LEU A 151 -7.06 -32.98 8.17
C LEU A 151 -5.57 -32.63 8.16
N LEU A 152 -4.79 -33.42 8.89
CA LEU A 152 -3.37 -33.20 9.10
C LEU A 152 -2.54 -34.05 8.13
N GLN A 153 -1.77 -33.39 7.27
CA GLN A 153 -0.84 -34.05 6.36
C GLN A 153 0.55 -34.15 6.98
N LEU A 154 1.15 -35.34 7.01
CA LEU A 154 2.48 -35.57 7.55
C LEU A 154 3.49 -35.69 6.41
N LEU A 155 4.46 -34.78 6.38
CA LEU A 155 5.43 -34.66 5.30
C LEU A 155 6.86 -34.65 5.87
N PRO A 156 7.69 -35.66 5.58
CA PRO A 156 9.10 -35.59 5.90
C PRO A 156 9.81 -34.60 4.98
N ALA A 157 10.62 -33.73 5.56
CA ALA A 157 11.31 -32.67 4.84
C ALA A 157 12.78 -32.50 5.29
N PHE A 158 13.57 -31.90 4.41
CA PHE A 158 14.92 -31.42 4.71
C PHE A 158 14.83 -30.15 5.55
N ASP A 159 15.71 -30.01 6.56
CA ASP A 159 15.81 -28.78 7.36
C ASP A 159 16.97 -27.91 6.87
N PRO A 160 16.73 -26.96 5.95
CA PRO A 160 17.78 -26.08 5.47
C PRO A 160 18.19 -25.03 6.50
N LEU A 161 17.41 -24.84 7.57
CA LEU A 161 17.64 -23.79 8.57
C LEU A 161 18.46 -24.30 9.75
N CYS A 162 18.44 -25.60 10.04
CA CYS A 162 19.21 -26.23 11.12
C CYS A 162 19.09 -25.43 12.44
N PHE A 163 17.85 -25.19 12.90
CA PHE A 163 17.50 -24.33 14.06
C PHE A 163 17.70 -22.81 13.91
N GLY A 164 18.18 -22.32 12.78
CA GLY A 164 18.26 -20.89 12.50
C GLY A 164 16.88 -20.24 12.35
N GLU A 165 16.70 -19.08 12.99
CA GLU A 165 15.47 -18.27 12.87
C GLU A 165 15.49 -17.34 11.64
N ASN A 166 16.69 -16.99 11.15
CA ASN A 166 16.87 -16.12 9.99
C ASN A 166 17.63 -16.88 8.89
N PRO A 167 17.04 -17.11 7.72
CA PRO A 167 17.73 -17.81 6.64
C PRO A 167 18.87 -16.96 6.09
N SER A 168 20.04 -17.56 5.93
CA SER A 168 21.15 -16.92 5.22
C SER A 168 20.92 -16.97 3.71
N SER A 169 21.55 -16.08 2.95
CA SER A 169 21.54 -16.14 1.48
C SER A 169 22.09 -17.47 0.94
N GLN A 170 22.92 -18.19 1.70
CA GLN A 170 23.40 -19.52 1.33
C GLN A 170 22.28 -20.55 1.22
N VAL A 171 21.27 -20.48 2.10
CA VAL A 171 20.12 -21.39 2.08
C VAL A 171 19.41 -21.34 0.73
N TYR A 172 19.15 -20.13 0.24
CA TYR A 172 18.46 -19.91 -1.03
C TYR A 172 19.35 -20.22 -2.24
N ARG A 173 20.67 -20.03 -2.14
CA ARG A 173 21.61 -20.51 -3.17
C ARG A 173 21.60 -22.02 -3.30
N ASN A 174 21.61 -22.72 -2.16
CA ASN A 174 21.51 -24.17 -2.13
C ASN A 174 20.17 -24.66 -2.68
N LEU A 175 19.06 -24.01 -2.30
CA LEU A 175 17.73 -24.28 -2.86
C LEU A 175 17.78 -24.21 -4.39
N LYS A 176 18.22 -23.08 -4.94
CA LYS A 176 18.28 -22.87 -6.39
C LYS A 176 19.18 -23.90 -7.09
N SER A 177 20.38 -24.14 -6.56
CA SER A 177 21.31 -25.13 -7.09
C SER A 177 20.72 -26.54 -7.07
N SER A 178 20.08 -26.96 -5.98
CA SER A 178 19.46 -28.28 -5.88
C SER A 178 18.28 -28.41 -6.82
N MET A 179 17.43 -27.38 -6.95
CA MET A 179 16.31 -27.38 -7.90
C MET A 179 16.79 -27.57 -9.33
N ASP A 180 17.86 -26.86 -9.74
CA ASP A 180 18.42 -26.98 -11.09
C ASP A 180 18.99 -28.39 -11.34
N GLN A 181 19.65 -28.98 -10.34
CA GLN A 181 20.21 -30.34 -10.41
C GLN A 181 19.12 -31.42 -10.57
N VAL A 182 18.05 -31.34 -9.80
CA VAL A 182 16.97 -32.36 -9.79
C VAL A 182 15.77 -31.98 -10.65
N ARG A 183 15.89 -30.90 -11.44
CA ARG A 183 14.82 -30.32 -12.27
C ARG A 183 13.51 -30.17 -11.50
N ALA A 184 13.60 -29.57 -10.32
CA ALA A 184 12.44 -29.32 -9.48
C ALA A 184 11.59 -28.16 -10.02
N ALA A 185 10.28 -28.28 -9.88
CA ALA A 185 9.36 -27.20 -10.19
C ALA A 185 9.48 -26.07 -9.15
N PRO A 186 9.17 -24.81 -9.52
CA PRO A 186 9.06 -23.71 -8.57
C PRO A 186 8.15 -24.07 -7.38
N GLY A 187 8.60 -23.79 -6.15
CA GLY A 187 7.84 -24.09 -4.94
C GLY A 187 7.79 -25.57 -4.51
N GLU A 188 8.40 -26.51 -5.24
CA GLU A 188 8.37 -27.95 -4.90
C GLU A 188 8.97 -28.24 -3.50
N PHE A 189 9.89 -27.39 -3.03
CA PHE A 189 10.52 -27.51 -1.71
C PHE A 189 9.92 -26.56 -0.66
N SER A 190 8.77 -25.91 -0.91
CA SER A 190 8.15 -24.95 0.00
C SER A 190 7.94 -25.51 1.42
N VAL A 191 7.67 -26.81 1.54
CA VAL A 191 7.54 -27.53 2.83
C VAL A 191 8.78 -27.42 3.74
N CYS A 192 9.98 -27.23 3.17
CA CYS A 192 11.21 -27.06 3.95
C CYS A 192 11.23 -25.74 4.73
N PHE A 193 10.42 -24.76 4.31
CA PHE A 193 10.35 -23.42 4.88
C PHE A 193 9.11 -23.21 5.76
N THR A 194 8.37 -24.27 6.11
CA THR A 194 7.14 -24.17 6.90
C THR A 194 7.32 -23.44 8.24
N THR A 195 8.46 -23.60 8.92
CA THR A 195 8.76 -22.82 10.14
C THR A 195 8.76 -21.32 9.89
N LEU A 196 9.31 -20.86 8.77
CA LEU A 196 9.29 -19.44 8.40
C LEU A 196 7.88 -18.98 8.02
N GLN A 197 7.05 -19.86 7.42
CA GLN A 197 5.67 -19.54 7.06
C GLN A 197 4.83 -19.34 8.32
N GLU A 198 4.97 -20.23 9.29
CA GLU A 198 4.37 -20.12 10.62
C GLU A 198 4.77 -18.78 11.28
N GLN A 199 6.07 -18.49 11.35
CA GLN A 199 6.59 -17.25 11.94
C GLN A 199 6.07 -15.99 11.21
N PHE A 200 5.99 -16.04 9.88
CA PHE A 200 5.45 -14.96 9.07
C PHE A 200 4.01 -14.64 9.46
N PHE A 201 3.14 -15.65 9.61
CA PHE A 201 1.74 -15.42 10.00
C PHE A 201 1.54 -15.11 11.49
N LYS A 202 2.45 -15.58 12.36
CA LYS A 202 2.38 -15.38 13.81
C LYS A 202 2.42 -13.90 14.22
N ARG A 203 3.10 -13.05 13.44
CA ARG A 203 3.26 -11.62 13.74
C ARG A 203 2.02 -10.76 13.48
N TYR A 204 1.02 -11.28 12.76
CA TYR A 204 -0.16 -10.50 12.39
C TYR A 204 -1.26 -10.55 13.47
N PRO A 205 -1.95 -9.41 13.72
CA PRO A 205 -3.03 -9.34 14.70
C PRO A 205 -4.17 -10.32 14.42
N ARG A 206 -4.91 -10.70 15.47
CA ARG A 206 -6.08 -11.58 15.36
C ARG A 206 -7.10 -11.09 14.33
N ARG A 207 -7.34 -9.77 14.29
CA ARG A 207 -8.29 -9.15 13.35
C ARG A 207 -7.92 -9.34 11.88
N VAL A 208 -6.62 -9.42 11.55
CA VAL A 208 -6.15 -9.79 10.19
C VAL A 208 -6.47 -11.25 9.90
N LYS A 209 -6.28 -12.14 10.88
CA LYS A 209 -6.65 -13.56 10.75
C LYS A 209 -8.15 -13.73 10.55
N ASP A 210 -8.97 -12.96 11.24
CA ASP A 210 -10.43 -12.94 11.06
C ASP A 210 -10.83 -12.49 9.63
N LEU A 211 -10.16 -11.47 9.08
CA LEU A 211 -10.33 -11.09 7.67
C LEU A 211 -9.89 -12.21 6.71
N ILE A 212 -8.80 -12.91 7.02
CA ILE A 212 -8.38 -14.09 6.24
C ILE A 212 -9.46 -15.17 6.29
N LEU A 213 -10.05 -15.49 7.45
CA LEU A 213 -11.13 -16.47 7.55
C LEU A 213 -12.32 -16.09 6.66
N LEU A 214 -12.67 -14.81 6.63
CA LEU A 214 -13.74 -14.29 5.78
C LEU A 214 -13.44 -14.51 4.29
N VAL A 215 -12.22 -14.18 3.84
CA VAL A 215 -11.77 -14.39 2.45
C VAL A 215 -11.73 -15.87 2.09
N LYS A 216 -11.27 -16.73 3.02
CA LYS A 216 -11.21 -18.19 2.82
C LYS A 216 -12.61 -18.79 2.68
N HIS A 217 -13.55 -18.37 3.53
CA HIS A 217 -14.93 -18.82 3.45
C HIS A 217 -15.59 -18.38 2.14
N TRP A 218 -15.39 -17.12 1.73
CA TRP A 218 -15.84 -16.64 0.41
C TRP A 218 -15.25 -17.48 -0.74
N TYR A 219 -13.94 -17.75 -0.71
CA TYR A 219 -13.31 -18.58 -1.71
C TYR A 219 -13.89 -20.01 -1.73
N GLN A 220 -14.17 -20.62 -0.58
CA GLN A 220 -14.83 -21.93 -0.51
C GLN A 220 -16.20 -21.94 -1.19
N GLU A 221 -16.99 -20.87 -1.06
CA GLU A 221 -18.26 -20.72 -1.78
C GLU A 221 -18.04 -20.58 -3.30
N CYS A 222 -17.03 -19.81 -3.73
CA CYS A 222 -16.65 -19.71 -5.14
C CYS A 222 -16.20 -21.06 -5.72
N ARG A 223 -15.44 -21.86 -4.96
CA ARG A 223 -14.94 -23.18 -5.38
C ARG A 223 -16.05 -24.16 -5.74
N LYS A 224 -17.22 -24.09 -5.09
CA LYS A 224 -18.37 -24.95 -5.41
C LYS A 224 -18.84 -24.77 -6.86
N ARG A 225 -18.51 -23.63 -7.49
CA ARG A 225 -18.84 -23.27 -8.87
C ARG A 225 -17.67 -23.50 -9.84
N MET A 226 -16.48 -23.85 -9.34
CA MET A 226 -15.26 -24.03 -10.14
C MET A 226 -15.12 -25.45 -10.68
N THR A 227 -14.58 -25.57 -11.89
CA THR A 227 -14.32 -26.87 -12.55
C THR A 227 -13.02 -27.53 -12.09
N SER A 228 -12.04 -26.75 -11.60
CA SER A 228 -10.76 -27.26 -11.08
C SER A 228 -10.17 -26.29 -10.04
N PRO A 229 -10.62 -26.35 -8.77
CA PRO A 229 -10.20 -25.40 -7.75
C PRO A 229 -8.80 -25.71 -7.20
N SER A 230 -7.87 -24.74 -7.26
CA SER A 230 -6.51 -24.86 -6.73
C SER A 230 -6.44 -24.62 -5.22
N LEU A 231 -5.76 -25.50 -4.48
CA LEU A 231 -5.44 -25.27 -3.06
C LEU A 231 -4.37 -24.18 -2.88
N GLN A 232 -3.53 -23.95 -3.89
CA GLN A 232 -2.49 -22.92 -3.88
C GLN A 232 -3.09 -21.51 -3.89
N LEU A 233 -4.22 -21.34 -4.58
CA LEU A 233 -4.94 -20.06 -4.65
C LEU A 233 -5.52 -19.64 -3.30
N LEU A 234 -5.89 -20.60 -2.43
CA LEU A 234 -6.29 -20.28 -1.05
C LEU A 234 -5.14 -19.59 -0.30
N TYR A 235 -3.94 -20.15 -0.36
CA TYR A 235 -2.75 -19.56 0.28
C TYR A 235 -2.39 -18.20 -0.34
N ALA A 236 -2.52 -18.06 -1.66
CA ALA A 236 -2.33 -16.78 -2.35
C ALA A 236 -3.30 -15.69 -1.85
N LEU A 237 -4.56 -16.04 -1.58
CA LEU A 237 -5.55 -15.12 -1.03
C LEU A 237 -5.28 -14.76 0.45
N GLU A 238 -4.74 -15.70 1.26
CA GLU A 238 -4.27 -15.39 2.62
C GLU A 238 -3.15 -14.34 2.55
N LEU A 239 -2.16 -14.55 1.67
CA LEU A 239 -1.06 -13.62 1.45
C LEU A 239 -1.51 -12.27 0.86
N LEU A 240 -2.46 -12.27 -0.06
CA LEU A 240 -3.03 -11.04 -0.63
C LEU A 240 -3.77 -10.23 0.45
N THR A 241 -4.42 -10.90 1.39
CA THR A 241 -5.07 -10.25 2.54
C THR A 241 -4.05 -9.61 3.48
N VAL A 242 -2.94 -10.31 3.74
CA VAL A 242 -1.82 -9.77 4.50
C VAL A 242 -1.24 -8.54 3.78
N TYR A 243 -0.99 -8.64 2.47
CA TYR A 243 -0.49 -7.53 1.66
C TYR A 243 -1.42 -6.32 1.69
N ALA A 244 -2.74 -6.54 1.56
CA ALA A 244 -3.74 -5.48 1.63
C ALA A 244 -3.67 -4.73 2.98
N TRP A 245 -3.53 -5.46 4.08
CA TRP A 245 -3.40 -4.85 5.41
C TRP A 245 -2.06 -4.12 5.58
N GLU A 246 -0.96 -4.72 5.14
CA GLU A 246 0.39 -4.14 5.23
C GLU A 246 0.55 -2.88 4.39
N GLN A 247 -0.01 -2.83 3.18
CA GLN A 247 0.08 -1.64 2.33
C GLN A 247 -1.05 -0.63 2.60
N GLY A 248 -2.09 -1.06 3.31
CA GLY A 248 -3.28 -0.28 3.62
C GLY A 248 -3.19 0.40 4.98
N CYS A 249 -3.94 -0.11 5.95
CA CYS A 249 -4.13 0.55 7.24
C CYS A 249 -3.03 0.27 8.27
N GLN A 250 -2.42 -0.92 8.27
CA GLN A 250 -1.45 -1.39 9.29
C GLN A 250 -1.88 -1.21 10.76
N THR A 251 -3.17 -1.00 11.03
CA THR A 251 -3.72 -0.84 12.38
C THR A 251 -4.27 -2.16 12.88
N GLU A 252 -4.22 -2.39 14.19
CA GLU A 252 -4.80 -3.61 14.77
C GLU A 252 -6.34 -3.55 14.78
N ASP A 253 -6.91 -2.37 15.00
CA ASP A 253 -8.34 -2.11 15.09
C ASP A 253 -8.88 -1.43 13.82
N PHE A 254 -9.01 -2.21 12.76
CA PHE A 254 -9.50 -1.75 11.46
C PHE A 254 -10.93 -2.24 11.15
N ASN A 255 -11.64 -1.55 10.26
CA ASN A 255 -12.95 -2.00 9.83
C ASN A 255 -12.85 -3.19 8.86
N ILE A 256 -13.46 -4.35 9.22
CA ILE A 256 -13.42 -5.58 8.40
C ILE A 256 -14.04 -5.36 7.01
N ALA A 257 -15.10 -4.56 6.90
CA ALA A 257 -15.74 -4.26 5.62
C ALA A 257 -14.82 -3.46 4.69
N GLU A 258 -14.03 -2.52 5.22
CA GLU A 258 -12.99 -1.81 4.44
C GLU A 258 -11.90 -2.77 3.99
N GLY A 259 -11.46 -3.67 4.88
CA GLY A 259 -10.46 -4.67 4.57
C GLY A 259 -10.89 -5.61 3.45
N ILE A 260 -12.09 -6.20 3.54
CA ILE A 260 -12.58 -7.12 2.51
C ILE A 260 -12.80 -6.40 1.17
N ARG A 261 -13.32 -5.17 1.15
CA ARG A 261 -13.44 -4.39 -0.08
C ARG A 261 -12.09 -4.15 -0.75
N THR A 262 -11.05 -3.91 0.06
CA THR A 262 -9.68 -3.74 -0.44
C THR A 262 -9.19 -5.03 -1.11
N VAL A 263 -9.33 -6.17 -0.44
CA VAL A 263 -8.91 -7.47 -0.98
C VAL A 263 -9.66 -7.79 -2.28
N LEU A 264 -10.98 -7.64 -2.31
CA LEU A 264 -11.80 -7.85 -3.51
C LEU A 264 -11.41 -6.88 -4.64
N GLY A 265 -11.11 -5.63 -4.31
CA GLY A 265 -10.61 -4.63 -5.26
C GLY A 265 -9.27 -5.02 -5.89
N LEU A 266 -8.37 -5.62 -5.11
CA LEU A 266 -7.09 -6.16 -5.61
C LEU A 266 -7.30 -7.39 -6.51
N ILE A 267 -8.20 -8.30 -6.13
CA ILE A 267 -8.55 -9.48 -6.96
C ILE A 267 -9.08 -9.06 -8.33
N LYS A 268 -9.92 -8.01 -8.39
CA LYS A 268 -10.39 -7.45 -9.66
C LYS A 268 -9.28 -6.93 -10.57
N GLN A 269 -8.12 -6.61 -10.00
CA GLN A 269 -6.95 -6.12 -10.70
C GLN A 269 -5.89 -7.23 -10.84
N SER A 270 -6.32 -8.50 -10.90
CA SER A 270 -5.44 -9.68 -11.00
C SER A 270 -4.39 -9.57 -12.11
N SER A 271 -4.76 -9.02 -13.27
CA SER A 271 -3.83 -8.75 -14.39
C SER A 271 -2.71 -7.75 -14.07
N LYS A 272 -2.83 -7.01 -12.97
CA LYS A 272 -1.86 -6.02 -12.48
C LYS A 272 -1.22 -6.43 -11.14
N LEU A 273 -1.55 -7.59 -10.57
CA LEU A 273 -1.06 -8.00 -9.25
C LEU A 273 0.39 -8.47 -9.29
N CYS A 274 1.26 -7.81 -8.52
CA CYS A 274 2.64 -8.23 -8.28
C CYS A 274 3.02 -7.98 -6.83
N VAL A 275 2.95 -9.03 -6.02
CA VAL A 275 3.11 -9.00 -4.57
C VAL A 275 4.29 -9.87 -4.18
N TYR A 276 5.16 -9.34 -3.32
CA TYR A 276 6.31 -10.05 -2.78
C TYR A 276 6.75 -9.43 -1.45
N TRP A 277 7.58 -10.15 -0.71
CA TRP A 277 8.19 -9.68 0.52
C TRP A 277 9.71 -9.81 0.45
N THR A 278 10.41 -9.03 1.27
CA THR A 278 11.87 -9.12 1.42
C THR A 278 12.32 -9.45 2.84
N VAL A 279 11.43 -10.08 3.61
CA VAL A 279 11.65 -10.40 5.02
C VAL A 279 12.67 -11.51 5.22
N ASN A 280 12.58 -12.58 4.42
CA ASN A 280 13.47 -13.75 4.55
C ASN A 280 14.55 -13.80 3.45
N TYR A 281 14.27 -13.22 2.29
CA TYR A 281 15.20 -13.12 1.17
C TYR A 281 15.20 -11.69 0.63
N ASN A 282 16.27 -11.24 -0.01
CA ASN A 282 16.37 -9.87 -0.51
C ASN A 282 17.17 -9.80 -1.82
N PHE A 283 17.33 -8.59 -2.35
CA PHE A 283 18.06 -8.34 -3.58
C PHE A 283 19.59 -8.21 -3.37
N GLU A 284 20.14 -8.40 -2.17
CA GLU A 284 21.57 -8.19 -1.93
C GLU A 284 22.41 -9.30 -2.56
N ASN A 285 22.01 -10.56 -2.39
CA ASN A 285 22.71 -11.69 -3.00
C ASN A 285 22.34 -11.85 -4.48
N GLU A 286 23.34 -11.99 -5.36
CA GLU A 286 23.15 -12.06 -6.81
C GLU A 286 22.25 -13.22 -7.26
N THR A 287 22.44 -14.43 -6.75
CA THR A 287 21.64 -15.60 -7.14
C THR A 287 20.17 -15.43 -6.72
N VAL A 288 19.94 -14.93 -5.51
CA VAL A 288 18.60 -14.66 -4.98
C VAL A 288 17.94 -13.53 -5.76
N ARG A 289 18.65 -12.43 -6.00
CA ARG A 289 18.21 -11.31 -6.84
C ARG A 289 17.77 -11.79 -8.22
N ASN A 290 18.60 -12.56 -8.92
CA ASN A 290 18.28 -13.05 -10.26
C ASN A 290 17.04 -13.97 -10.26
N THR A 291 16.89 -14.79 -9.21
CA THR A 291 15.72 -15.64 -9.02
C THR A 291 14.45 -14.80 -8.83
N LEU A 292 14.49 -13.80 -7.94
CA LEU A 292 13.37 -12.89 -7.71
C LEU A 292 13.02 -12.11 -8.98
N LEU A 293 14.00 -11.53 -9.66
CA LEU A 293 13.76 -10.79 -10.90
C LEU A 293 13.16 -11.66 -11.99
N CYS A 294 13.53 -12.94 -12.08
CA CYS A 294 12.89 -13.87 -13.01
C CYS A 294 11.39 -14.04 -12.69
N GLN A 295 11.06 -14.26 -11.42
CA GLN A 295 9.68 -14.41 -10.96
C GLN A 295 8.85 -13.13 -11.13
N LEU A 296 9.39 -11.97 -10.78
CA LEU A 296 8.68 -10.69 -10.88
C LEU A 296 8.38 -10.27 -12.34
N ARG A 297 9.11 -10.86 -13.29
CA ARG A 297 8.93 -10.66 -14.74
C ARG A 297 7.95 -11.67 -15.38
N THR A 298 7.43 -12.65 -14.65
CA THR A 298 6.44 -13.59 -15.20
C THR A 298 5.10 -12.91 -15.45
N GLN A 299 4.22 -13.62 -16.18
CA GLN A 299 2.84 -13.19 -16.39
C GLN A 299 2.13 -12.99 -15.05
N ARG A 300 1.32 -11.94 -14.98
CA ARG A 300 0.50 -11.59 -13.82
C ARG A 300 -0.68 -12.58 -13.70
N PRO A 301 -1.16 -12.91 -12.50
CA PRO A 301 -0.74 -12.38 -11.20
C PRO A 301 0.55 -13.02 -10.66
N VAL A 302 1.34 -12.23 -9.96
CA VAL A 302 2.51 -12.70 -9.20
C VAL A 302 2.25 -12.44 -7.73
N ILE A 303 2.21 -13.49 -6.91
CA ILE A 303 2.16 -13.42 -5.45
C ILE A 303 3.24 -14.38 -4.95
N LEU A 304 4.42 -13.86 -4.61
CA LEU A 304 5.54 -14.68 -4.17
C LEU A 304 5.42 -15.07 -2.70
N ASP A 305 5.66 -16.33 -2.39
CA ASP A 305 5.74 -16.84 -1.03
C ASP A 305 6.80 -16.05 -0.25
N PRO A 306 6.48 -15.44 0.91
CA PRO A 306 7.44 -14.67 1.71
C PRO A 306 8.63 -15.50 2.23
N THR A 307 8.59 -16.83 2.08
CA THR A 307 9.61 -17.75 2.61
C THR A 307 10.38 -18.52 1.54
N ASP A 308 9.81 -18.65 0.34
CA ASP A 308 10.42 -19.32 -0.82
C ASP A 308 10.42 -18.37 -2.03
N PRO A 309 11.57 -17.81 -2.43
CA PRO A 309 11.67 -16.84 -3.52
C PRO A 309 11.39 -17.45 -4.91
N THR A 310 11.21 -18.77 -5.00
CA THR A 310 10.87 -19.47 -6.24
C THR A 310 9.37 -19.70 -6.39
N ASN A 311 8.60 -19.64 -5.30
CA ASN A 311 7.21 -20.07 -5.28
C ASN A 311 6.24 -18.90 -5.57
N ASN A 312 5.81 -18.75 -6.82
CA ASN A 312 4.68 -17.87 -7.15
C ASN A 312 3.37 -18.60 -6.84
N VAL A 313 2.76 -18.30 -5.70
CA VAL A 313 1.51 -18.93 -5.28
C VAL A 313 0.28 -18.37 -6.00
N GLY A 314 0.43 -17.23 -6.69
CA GLY A 314 -0.62 -16.66 -7.53
C GLY A 314 -0.77 -17.34 -8.89
N GLU A 315 0.20 -18.16 -9.29
CA GLU A 315 0.16 -18.88 -10.57
C GLU A 315 -0.97 -19.91 -10.59
N ASP A 316 -1.96 -19.67 -11.44
CA ASP A 316 -3.11 -20.56 -11.67
C ASP A 316 -3.63 -20.31 -13.10
N ASN A 317 -4.58 -21.12 -13.56
CA ASN A 317 -5.27 -20.90 -14.83
C ASN A 317 -6.02 -19.55 -14.83
N ASP A 318 -5.84 -18.75 -15.89
CA ASP A 318 -6.51 -17.47 -16.12
C ASP A 318 -8.03 -17.53 -15.86
N ARG A 319 -8.67 -18.67 -16.16
CA ARG A 319 -10.11 -18.87 -15.92
C ARG A 319 -10.49 -18.76 -14.44
N ASN A 320 -9.65 -19.26 -13.53
CA ASN A 320 -9.93 -19.21 -12.09
C ASN A 320 -9.90 -17.76 -11.57
N TRP A 321 -8.90 -16.98 -11.99
CA TRP A 321 -8.79 -15.56 -11.63
C TRP A 321 -9.90 -14.70 -12.26
N GLN A 322 -10.34 -15.02 -13.48
CA GLN A 322 -11.48 -14.36 -14.11
C GLN A 322 -12.77 -14.61 -13.30
N MET A 323 -13.04 -15.86 -12.91
CA MET A 323 -14.20 -16.18 -12.08
C MET A 323 -14.15 -15.49 -10.71
N LEU A 324 -12.97 -15.41 -10.08
CA LEU A 324 -12.80 -14.67 -8.83
C LEU A 324 -13.02 -13.16 -9.02
N THR A 325 -12.63 -12.61 -10.16
CA THR A 325 -12.86 -11.20 -10.50
C THR A 325 -14.35 -10.90 -10.62
N GLU A 326 -15.11 -11.77 -11.31
CA GLU A 326 -16.56 -11.66 -11.43
C GLU A 326 -17.25 -11.81 -10.06
N ALA A 327 -16.91 -12.84 -9.28
CA ALA A 327 -17.46 -13.04 -7.94
C ALA A 327 -17.12 -11.91 -6.97
N ALA A 328 -15.92 -11.31 -7.10
CA ALA A 328 -15.50 -10.18 -6.29
C ALA A 328 -16.31 -8.93 -6.65
N GLN A 329 -16.60 -8.71 -7.93
CA GLN A 329 -17.47 -7.63 -8.38
C GLN A 329 -18.88 -7.76 -7.81
N ASP A 330 -19.46 -8.97 -7.84
CA ASP A 330 -20.80 -9.22 -7.30
C ASP A 330 -20.86 -8.93 -5.80
N TRP A 331 -19.86 -9.39 -5.04
CA TRP A 331 -19.84 -9.14 -3.60
C TRP A 331 -19.62 -7.66 -3.29
N LEU A 332 -18.73 -6.97 -4.00
CA LEU A 332 -18.55 -5.53 -3.86
C LEU A 332 -19.85 -4.75 -4.11
N CYS A 333 -20.63 -5.13 -5.13
CA CYS A 333 -21.95 -4.54 -5.39
C CYS A 333 -22.90 -4.72 -4.19
N SER A 334 -22.98 -5.93 -3.63
CA SER A 334 -23.86 -6.20 -2.47
C SER A 334 -23.41 -5.48 -1.19
N LEU A 335 -22.10 -5.37 -0.95
CA LEU A 335 -21.53 -4.64 0.19
C LEU A 335 -21.75 -3.13 0.11
N GLY A 336 -22.07 -2.60 -1.08
CA GLY A 336 -22.33 -1.19 -1.33
C GLY A 336 -23.80 -0.77 -1.22
N GLN A 337 -24.75 -1.71 -1.09
CA GLN A 337 -26.19 -1.39 -1.19
C GLN A 337 -26.72 -0.50 -0.05
N ASN A 338 -26.07 -0.50 1.12
CA ASN A 338 -26.47 0.31 2.29
C ASN A 338 -25.43 1.37 2.69
N ASP A 339 -24.29 1.41 2.01
CA ASP A 339 -23.22 2.37 2.28
C ASP A 339 -23.32 3.54 1.32
N MET A 340 -23.04 4.76 1.78
CA MET A 340 -22.94 5.93 0.89
C MET A 340 -21.79 5.71 -0.10
N PRO A 341 -22.06 5.63 -1.43
CA PRO A 341 -21.02 5.36 -2.41
C PRO A 341 -20.01 6.51 -2.52
N PRO A 342 -18.70 6.22 -2.75
CA PRO A 342 -18.06 4.91 -2.71
C PRO A 342 -17.92 4.41 -1.27
N ALA A 343 -18.16 3.12 -1.05
CA ALA A 343 -17.91 2.52 0.24
C ALA A 343 -16.40 2.53 0.55
N PRO A 344 -15.98 2.84 1.79
CA PRO A 344 -14.57 3.03 2.12
C PRO A 344 -13.76 1.74 1.91
N CYS A 345 -12.54 1.88 1.38
CA CYS A 345 -11.52 0.84 1.30
C CYS A 345 -10.12 1.46 1.36
N TRP A 346 -9.11 0.64 1.63
CA TRP A 346 -7.73 1.12 1.78
C TRP A 346 -7.09 1.44 0.44
N ASN A 347 -6.21 2.44 0.44
CA ASN A 347 -5.44 2.83 -0.73
C ASN A 347 -4.22 1.91 -0.92
N VAL A 348 -4.46 0.74 -1.51
CA VAL A 348 -3.44 -0.28 -1.81
C VAL A 348 -3.28 -0.44 -3.31
N LEU A 349 -2.04 -0.36 -3.80
CA LEU A 349 -1.72 -0.62 -5.20
C LEU A 349 -1.50 -2.12 -5.44
N PRO A 350 -1.92 -2.65 -6.61
CA PRO A 350 -1.73 -4.07 -6.93
C PRO A 350 -0.28 -4.44 -7.23
N THR A 351 0.56 -3.44 -7.56
CA THR A 351 2.00 -3.60 -7.79
C THR A 351 2.76 -2.50 -7.03
N PRO A 352 3.81 -2.84 -6.26
CA PRO A 352 4.72 -1.87 -5.66
C PRO A 352 5.59 -1.17 -6.71
N LEU A 353 5.79 0.15 -6.57
CA LEU A 353 6.68 0.92 -7.45
C LEU A 353 8.11 0.34 -7.51
N PHE A 354 8.65 -0.15 -6.39
CA PHE A 354 10.06 -0.61 -6.30
C PHE A 354 10.46 -1.67 -7.34
N ILE A 355 9.53 -2.47 -7.85
CA ILE A 355 9.83 -3.54 -8.82
C ILE A 355 9.39 -3.20 -10.24
N THR A 356 8.77 -2.04 -10.43
CA THR A 356 8.33 -1.60 -11.75
C THR A 356 9.57 -1.42 -12.63
N PRO A 357 9.70 -2.19 -13.73
CA PRO A 357 10.78 -1.99 -14.69
C PRO A 357 10.80 -0.55 -15.21
N SER A 358 12.00 -0.03 -15.48
CA SER A 358 12.21 1.31 -16.06
C SER A 358 11.22 1.69 -17.16
N HIS A 359 11.06 0.83 -18.18
CA HIS A 359 10.18 1.04 -19.33
C HIS A 359 8.67 1.00 -19.02
N LEU A 360 8.27 0.57 -17.82
CA LEU A 360 6.86 0.55 -17.36
C LEU A 360 6.56 1.66 -16.34
N LEU A 361 7.51 2.53 -16.01
CA LEU A 361 7.28 3.62 -15.06
C LEU A 361 6.19 4.59 -15.55
N ASP A 362 6.13 4.86 -16.85
CA ASP A 362 5.10 5.73 -17.41
C ASP A 362 3.71 5.09 -17.31
N THR A 363 3.58 3.81 -17.67
CA THR A 363 2.34 3.04 -17.50
C THR A 363 1.93 2.96 -16.03
N PHE A 364 2.89 2.81 -15.11
CA PHE A 364 2.63 2.82 -13.67
C PHE A 364 2.07 4.17 -13.20
N ILE A 365 2.63 5.28 -13.71
CA ILE A 365 2.12 6.62 -13.39
C ILE A 365 0.69 6.77 -13.90
N GLU A 366 0.43 6.40 -15.15
CA GLU A 366 -0.89 6.49 -15.77
C GLU A 366 -1.93 5.65 -15.04
N ASP A 367 -1.63 4.38 -14.75
CA ASP A 367 -2.56 3.44 -14.14
C ASP A 367 -2.89 3.76 -12.68
N PHE A 368 -1.87 4.16 -11.90
CA PHE A 368 -1.95 4.16 -10.44
C PHE A 368 -1.80 5.54 -9.80
N LEU A 369 -1.09 6.47 -10.44
CA LEU A 369 -0.74 7.76 -9.83
C LEU A 369 -1.52 8.93 -10.40
N GLN A 370 -1.91 8.89 -11.67
CA GLN A 370 -2.66 9.96 -12.31
C GLN A 370 -4.14 9.91 -11.86
N PRO A 371 -4.70 11.04 -11.37
CA PRO A 371 -6.13 11.11 -11.04
C PRO A 371 -7.02 10.91 -12.27
N ASP A 372 -8.23 10.39 -12.05
CA ASP A 372 -9.21 10.23 -13.12
C ASP A 372 -9.67 11.59 -13.68
N GLU A 373 -9.75 11.70 -15.01
CA GLU A 373 -10.10 12.95 -15.68
C GLU A 373 -11.53 13.41 -15.38
N THR A 374 -12.48 12.46 -15.27
CA THR A 374 -13.87 12.77 -14.92
C THR A 374 -13.92 13.34 -13.51
N PHE A 375 -13.23 12.70 -12.56
CA PHE A 375 -13.14 13.18 -11.20
C PHE A 375 -12.49 14.56 -11.10
N LEU A 376 -11.38 14.81 -11.83
CA LEU A 376 -10.74 16.13 -11.88
C LEU A 376 -11.70 17.22 -12.37
N ASN A 377 -12.52 16.91 -13.38
CA ASN A 377 -13.54 17.83 -13.89
C ASN A 377 -14.65 18.10 -12.87
N GLN A 378 -15.09 17.08 -12.12
CA GLN A 378 -16.06 17.24 -11.02
C GLN A 378 -15.50 18.11 -9.89
N ILE A 379 -14.24 17.87 -9.51
CA ILE A 379 -13.53 18.65 -8.50
C ILE A 379 -13.39 20.11 -8.95
N LYS A 380 -13.00 20.35 -10.21
CA LYS A 380 -12.87 21.70 -10.76
C LYS A 380 -14.19 22.48 -10.61
N LYS A 381 -15.31 21.89 -11.02
CA LYS A 381 -16.65 22.49 -10.88
C LYS A 381 -17.02 22.74 -9.42
N ALA A 382 -16.81 21.75 -8.54
CA ALA A 382 -17.12 21.88 -7.12
C ALA A 382 -16.32 23.00 -6.45
N VAL A 383 -15.02 23.08 -6.75
CA VAL A 383 -14.13 24.14 -6.26
C VAL A 383 -14.51 25.50 -6.83
N ASP A 384 -14.96 25.58 -8.08
CA ASP A 384 -15.49 26.83 -8.65
C ASP A 384 -16.70 27.33 -7.86
N ILE A 385 -17.66 26.46 -7.56
CA ILE A 385 -18.83 26.80 -6.74
C ILE A 385 -18.41 27.26 -5.34
N ILE A 386 -17.50 26.53 -4.69
CA ILE A 386 -16.98 26.89 -3.36
C ILE A 386 -16.26 28.25 -3.42
N CYS A 387 -15.45 28.51 -4.44
CA CYS A 387 -14.78 29.80 -4.63
C CYS A 387 -15.78 30.95 -4.82
N THR A 388 -16.84 30.74 -5.60
CA THR A 388 -17.92 31.72 -5.78
C THR A 388 -18.64 31.97 -4.45
N PHE A 389 -18.95 30.92 -3.69
CA PHE A 389 -19.53 31.05 -2.35
C PHE A 389 -18.65 31.88 -1.42
N LEU A 390 -17.35 31.56 -1.36
CA LEU A 390 -16.38 32.29 -0.55
C LEU A 390 -16.36 33.78 -0.91
N LYS A 391 -16.37 34.10 -2.21
CA LYS A 391 -16.35 35.48 -2.70
C LYS A 391 -17.62 36.27 -2.42
N GLU A 392 -18.79 35.67 -2.65
CA GLU A 392 -20.05 36.41 -2.72
C GLU A 392 -20.92 36.31 -1.47
N ASN A 393 -20.73 35.26 -0.66
CA ASN A 393 -21.66 34.91 0.41
C ASN A 393 -20.99 34.73 1.78
N CYS A 394 -19.77 34.17 1.83
CA CYS A 394 -19.11 33.83 3.10
C CYS A 394 -18.96 35.02 4.05
N PHE A 395 -18.71 36.22 3.52
CA PHE A 395 -18.54 37.44 4.32
C PHE A 395 -19.60 38.51 4.04
N ARG A 396 -20.77 38.14 3.51
CA ARG A 396 -21.83 39.09 3.10
C ARG A 396 -22.30 40.02 4.23
N HIS A 397 -22.22 39.56 5.48
CA HIS A 397 -22.64 40.31 6.68
C HIS A 397 -21.45 40.81 7.51
N SER A 398 -20.24 40.80 6.96
CA SER A 398 -19.00 41.27 7.61
C SER A 398 -18.51 42.56 6.96
N SER A 399 -17.67 43.31 7.67
CA SER A 399 -16.92 44.44 7.11
C SER A 399 -15.81 43.99 6.15
N THR A 400 -15.33 42.74 6.28
CA THR A 400 -14.31 42.18 5.38
C THR A 400 -14.91 41.71 4.06
N LYS A 401 -14.14 41.84 2.98
CA LYS A 401 -14.47 41.32 1.65
C LYS A 401 -13.38 40.37 1.17
N VAL A 402 -13.76 39.38 0.37
CA VAL A 402 -12.79 38.55 -0.35
C VAL A 402 -12.34 39.29 -1.60
N LEU A 403 -11.06 39.68 -1.64
CA LEU A 403 -10.44 40.36 -2.77
C LEU A 403 -10.29 39.41 -3.97
N LYS A 404 -9.76 38.21 -3.71
CA LYS A 404 -9.61 37.14 -4.70
C LYS A 404 -9.50 35.78 -3.99
N THR A 405 -9.79 34.72 -4.73
CA THR A 405 -9.50 33.34 -4.30
C THR A 405 -8.54 32.73 -5.30
N VAL A 406 -7.51 32.06 -4.80
CA VAL A 406 -6.49 31.42 -5.62
C VAL A 406 -6.43 29.94 -5.29
N LYS A 407 -6.52 29.11 -6.33
CA LYS A 407 -6.30 27.68 -6.23
C LYS A 407 -4.80 27.42 -6.25
N GLY A 408 -4.28 26.79 -5.20
CA GLY A 408 -2.90 26.38 -5.01
C GLY A 408 -2.77 24.86 -4.83
N GLY A 409 -1.66 24.42 -4.24
CA GLY A 409 -1.40 23.01 -3.96
C GLY A 409 -1.20 22.14 -5.20
N SER A 410 -1.22 20.82 -5.00
CA SER A 410 -0.87 19.83 -6.03
C SER A 410 -1.86 19.85 -7.20
N THR A 411 -3.14 20.07 -6.91
CA THR A 411 -4.19 20.08 -7.93
C THR A 411 -4.03 21.27 -8.88
N ALA A 412 -3.79 22.48 -8.35
CA ALA A 412 -3.61 23.66 -9.19
C ALA A 412 -2.27 23.66 -9.96
N LYS A 413 -1.24 23.02 -9.41
CA LYS A 413 0.05 22.80 -10.09
C LYS A 413 -0.02 21.70 -11.17
N GLY A 414 -1.07 20.89 -11.17
CA GLY A 414 -1.19 19.73 -12.07
C GLY A 414 -0.31 18.54 -11.67
N THR A 415 0.05 18.42 -10.38
CA THR A 415 0.91 17.37 -9.82
C THR A 415 0.19 16.55 -8.74
N ALA A 416 -1.14 16.56 -8.75
CA ALA A 416 -1.97 15.73 -7.89
C ALA A 416 -1.78 14.23 -8.22
N LEU A 417 -1.65 13.44 -7.15
CA LEU A 417 -1.80 11.99 -7.12
C LEU A 417 -3.27 11.58 -7.06
N LYS A 418 -3.60 10.42 -7.64
CA LYS A 418 -4.92 9.78 -7.61
C LYS A 418 -5.49 9.63 -6.20
N TYR A 419 -4.62 9.38 -5.23
CA TYR A 419 -5.00 9.16 -3.84
C TYR A 419 -4.23 10.05 -2.86
N GLY A 420 -4.97 10.75 -2.00
CA GLY A 420 -4.45 11.57 -0.90
C GLY A 420 -3.73 12.83 -1.38
N SER A 421 -4.19 13.46 -2.46
CA SER A 421 -3.63 14.74 -2.89
C SER A 421 -4.11 15.90 -2.05
N ASP A 422 -3.19 16.84 -1.84
CA ASP A 422 -3.40 18.06 -1.10
C ASP A 422 -3.65 19.19 -2.11
N ALA A 423 -4.73 19.96 -1.92
CA ALA A 423 -5.09 21.12 -2.72
C ALA A 423 -5.34 22.33 -1.83
N ASP A 424 -5.00 23.53 -2.29
CA ASP A 424 -5.13 24.73 -1.47
C ASP A 424 -6.12 25.70 -2.10
N ILE A 425 -6.92 26.38 -1.27
CA ILE A 425 -7.70 27.55 -1.64
C ILE A 425 -7.24 28.70 -0.74
N VAL A 426 -6.42 29.58 -1.31
CA VAL A 426 -5.98 30.80 -0.61
C VAL A 426 -7.03 31.88 -0.81
N VAL A 427 -7.54 32.42 0.29
CA VAL A 427 -8.60 33.44 0.32
C VAL A 427 -8.00 34.76 0.75
N PHE A 428 -7.87 35.69 -0.17
CA PHE A 428 -7.31 37.01 0.11
C PHE A 428 -8.37 37.95 0.66
N LEU A 429 -8.16 38.50 1.85
CA LEU A 429 -9.17 39.27 2.57
C LEU A 429 -8.80 40.75 2.68
N SER A 430 -9.78 41.63 2.53
CA SER A 430 -9.57 43.08 2.57
C SER A 430 -9.17 43.63 3.95
N SER A 431 -9.55 42.95 5.04
CA SER A 431 -9.14 43.35 6.40
C SER A 431 -7.75 42.86 6.79
N LEU A 432 -7.14 41.96 6.01
CA LEU A 432 -5.74 41.59 6.21
C LEU A 432 -4.90 42.59 5.43
N GLU A 433 -4.34 43.58 6.13
CA GLU A 433 -3.61 44.71 5.52
C GLU A 433 -2.09 44.54 5.54
N SER A 434 -1.57 43.60 6.33
CA SER A 434 -0.14 43.31 6.50
C SER A 434 0.12 41.83 6.77
N TYR A 435 1.39 41.44 6.75
CA TYR A 435 1.83 40.12 7.19
C TYR A 435 1.50 39.88 8.68
N GLU A 436 1.66 40.90 9.52
CA GLU A 436 1.38 40.86 10.95
C GLU A 436 -0.10 40.66 11.22
N SER A 437 -0.99 41.40 10.54
CA SER A 437 -2.44 41.20 10.66
C SER A 437 -2.84 39.79 10.22
N GLN A 438 -2.24 39.26 9.14
CA GLN A 438 -2.46 37.87 8.75
C GLN A 438 -2.02 36.89 9.85
N LYS A 439 -0.92 37.13 10.57
CA LYS A 439 -0.49 36.24 11.65
C LYS A 439 -1.46 36.29 12.84
N GLN A 440 -1.93 37.48 13.20
CA GLN A 440 -2.73 37.72 14.41
C GLN A 440 -4.22 37.36 14.22
N GLU A 441 -4.80 37.71 13.07
CA GLU A 441 -6.25 37.65 12.85
C GLU A 441 -6.72 36.42 12.07
N ARG A 442 -5.80 35.69 11.41
CA ARG A 442 -6.13 34.48 10.63
C ARG A 442 -7.00 33.47 11.39
N PRO A 443 -6.80 33.17 12.69
CA PRO A 443 -7.66 32.25 13.42
C PRO A 443 -9.14 32.65 13.43
N GLN A 444 -9.44 33.95 13.51
CA GLN A 444 -10.81 34.47 13.50
C GLN A 444 -11.47 34.25 12.14
N PHE A 445 -10.75 34.54 11.06
CA PHE A 445 -11.25 34.30 9.70
C PHE A 445 -11.42 32.82 9.37
N VAL A 446 -10.50 31.95 9.82
CA VAL A 446 -10.64 30.50 9.66
C VAL A 446 -11.91 29.99 10.35
N GLN A 447 -12.22 30.51 11.55
CA GLN A 447 -13.43 30.13 12.28
C GLN A 447 -14.71 30.59 11.57
N GLU A 448 -14.73 31.82 11.03
CA GLU A 448 -15.89 32.32 10.29
C GLU A 448 -16.10 31.56 8.98
N ILE A 449 -15.03 31.31 8.21
CA ILE A 449 -15.11 30.50 6.98
C ILE A 449 -15.64 29.11 7.29
N ARG A 450 -15.20 28.48 8.39
CA ARG A 450 -15.70 27.18 8.82
C ARG A 450 -17.21 27.21 9.04
N ARG A 451 -17.68 28.15 9.86
CA ARG A 451 -19.11 28.29 10.17
C ARG A 451 -19.95 28.44 8.90
N GLN A 452 -19.46 29.22 7.94
CA GLN A 452 -20.13 29.48 6.67
C GLN A 452 -20.09 28.28 5.73
N LEU A 453 -18.96 27.58 5.64
CA LEU A 453 -18.85 26.36 4.82
C LEU A 453 -19.66 25.19 5.39
N GLU A 454 -19.78 25.06 6.71
CA GLU A 454 -20.66 24.09 7.35
C GLU A 454 -22.14 24.35 7.00
N ALA A 455 -22.57 25.62 7.00
CA ALA A 455 -23.92 26.00 6.56
C ALA A 455 -24.13 25.79 5.05
N PHE A 456 -23.12 26.10 4.23
CA PHE A 456 -23.13 25.83 2.79
C PHE A 456 -23.23 24.32 2.48
N GLN A 457 -22.52 23.47 3.24
CA GLN A 457 -22.57 22.02 3.09
C GLN A 457 -23.98 21.46 3.32
N GLN A 458 -24.76 22.04 4.25
CA GLN A 458 -26.12 21.60 4.55
C GLN A 458 -27.14 21.98 3.45
N THR A 459 -26.84 23.02 2.66
CA THR A 459 -27.80 23.61 1.72
C THR A 459 -27.50 23.24 0.27
N GLN A 460 -26.22 23.10 -0.09
CA GLN A 460 -25.80 22.89 -1.48
C GLN A 460 -25.60 21.40 -1.79
N LYS A 461 -26.19 20.96 -2.91
CA LYS A 461 -25.90 19.63 -3.49
C LYS A 461 -24.80 19.75 -4.54
N LEU A 462 -23.62 19.23 -4.23
CA LEU A 462 -22.50 19.10 -5.18
C LEU A 462 -22.49 17.72 -5.83
N GLU A 463 -21.91 17.64 -7.04
CA GLU A 463 -21.70 16.36 -7.74
C GLU A 463 -20.76 15.43 -6.97
N VAL A 464 -19.85 16.00 -6.18
CA VAL A 464 -18.97 15.30 -5.23
C VAL A 464 -19.55 15.31 -3.82
N LYS A 465 -19.10 14.40 -2.97
CA LYS A 465 -19.36 14.46 -1.52
C LYS A 465 -18.43 15.50 -0.91
N PHE A 466 -18.99 16.43 -0.14
CA PHE A 466 -18.26 17.52 0.52
C PHE A 466 -18.34 17.34 2.03
N GLU A 467 -17.18 17.22 2.67
CA GLU A 467 -17.06 16.95 4.11
C GLU A 467 -16.07 17.93 4.75
N VAL A 468 -16.56 18.89 5.53
CA VAL A 468 -15.72 19.79 6.32
C VAL A 468 -15.08 19.02 7.49
N SER A 469 -13.78 19.22 7.72
CA SER A 469 -13.04 18.54 8.79
C SER A 469 -13.52 18.99 10.17
N LYS A 470 -13.77 18.01 11.04
CA LYS A 470 -14.08 18.24 12.45
C LYS A 470 -12.88 18.77 13.24
N TRP A 471 -11.66 18.53 12.77
CA TRP A 471 -10.45 18.98 13.45
C TRP A 471 -10.30 20.50 13.33
N LYS A 472 -9.99 21.16 14.45
CA LYS A 472 -9.86 22.62 14.53
C LYS A 472 -8.39 23.00 14.54
N ALA A 473 -7.94 23.67 13.48
CA ALA A 473 -6.63 24.27 13.41
C ALA A 473 -6.75 25.80 13.35
N PRO A 474 -5.88 26.54 14.05
CA PRO A 474 -5.93 28.01 14.04
C PRO A 474 -5.48 28.62 12.71
N ARG A 475 -4.73 27.89 11.88
CA ARG A 475 -4.11 28.42 10.65
C ARG A 475 -4.81 28.02 9.36
N VAL A 476 -5.63 26.97 9.39
CA VAL A 476 -6.17 26.33 8.19
C VAL A 476 -7.53 25.72 8.47
N LEU A 477 -8.42 25.77 7.48
CA LEU A 477 -9.64 24.98 7.47
C LEU A 477 -9.52 23.89 6.41
N SER A 478 -9.56 22.63 6.84
CA SER A 478 -9.50 21.50 5.90
C SER A 478 -10.91 20.96 5.59
N PHE A 479 -11.13 20.52 4.36
CA PHE A 479 -12.30 19.76 3.95
C PHE A 479 -11.92 18.72 2.90
N THR A 480 -12.72 17.68 2.73
CA THR A 480 -12.48 16.64 1.72
C THR A 480 -13.58 16.67 0.66
N LEU A 481 -13.18 16.58 -0.61
CA LEU A 481 -14.07 16.29 -1.73
C LEU A 481 -13.85 14.85 -2.18
N LYS A 482 -14.90 14.03 -2.15
CA LYS A 482 -14.85 12.62 -2.57
C LYS A 482 -15.73 12.40 -3.78
N SER A 483 -15.25 11.62 -4.75
CA SER A 483 -16.11 11.13 -5.82
C SER A 483 -17.27 10.33 -5.21
N ARG A 484 -18.43 10.33 -5.86
CA ARG A 484 -19.57 9.48 -5.47
C ARG A 484 -19.48 8.09 -6.08
N ASN A 485 -18.71 7.93 -7.16
CA ASN A 485 -18.67 6.70 -7.96
C ASN A 485 -17.29 6.03 -7.95
N LEU A 486 -16.23 6.80 -7.69
CA LEU A 486 -14.85 6.34 -7.66
C LEU A 486 -14.32 6.41 -6.24
N ASN A 487 -13.43 5.51 -5.85
CA ASN A 487 -12.74 5.59 -4.56
C ASN A 487 -11.61 6.64 -4.57
N GLU A 488 -11.90 7.85 -5.06
CA GLU A 488 -10.94 8.96 -5.16
C GLU A 488 -11.38 10.13 -4.28
N SER A 489 -10.42 10.77 -3.65
CA SER A 489 -10.64 11.92 -2.77
C SER A 489 -9.48 12.91 -2.83
N VAL A 490 -9.81 14.18 -2.65
CA VAL A 490 -8.85 15.28 -2.53
C VAL A 490 -9.13 16.04 -1.25
N ASP A 491 -8.09 16.23 -0.45
CA ASP A 491 -8.15 17.06 0.75
C ASP A 491 -7.78 18.49 0.37
N PHE A 492 -8.62 19.42 0.80
CA PHE A 492 -8.49 20.84 0.53
C PHE A 492 -8.23 21.62 1.80
N ASP A 493 -7.26 22.52 1.74
CA ASP A 493 -6.95 23.47 2.79
C ASP A 493 -7.36 24.88 2.37
N VAL A 494 -8.20 25.54 3.18
CA VAL A 494 -8.61 26.94 2.99
C VAL A 494 -7.77 27.83 3.90
N LEU A 495 -7.06 28.77 3.28
CA LEU A 495 -6.00 29.56 3.91
C LEU A 495 -6.26 31.06 3.71
N PRO A 496 -6.75 31.79 4.73
CA PRO A 496 -6.85 33.24 4.67
C PRO A 496 -5.47 33.91 4.58
N ALA A 497 -5.31 34.86 3.66
CA ALA A 497 -4.03 35.53 3.43
C ALA A 497 -4.18 37.04 3.13
N TYR A 498 -3.12 37.78 3.43
CA TYR A 498 -2.87 39.15 3.01
C TYR A 498 -2.45 39.18 1.53
N ASP A 499 -3.04 40.07 0.74
CA ASP A 499 -2.73 40.24 -0.69
C ASP A 499 -1.50 41.13 -0.91
N ALA A 500 -0.33 40.61 -0.53
CA ALA A 500 0.94 41.33 -0.68
C ALA A 500 1.28 41.68 -2.14
N LEU A 501 0.77 40.93 -3.11
CA LEU A 501 1.05 41.14 -4.53
C LEU A 501 0.05 42.08 -5.22
N GLY A 502 -1.15 42.24 -4.65
CA GLY A 502 -2.25 42.98 -5.25
C GLY A 502 -2.76 42.36 -6.56
N GLN A 503 -3.23 43.20 -7.49
CA GLN A 503 -3.57 42.74 -8.84
C GLN A 503 -2.30 42.43 -9.64
N LEU A 504 -2.10 41.16 -10.00
CA LEU A 504 -0.91 40.66 -10.72
C LEU A 504 -0.58 41.40 -12.03
N TYR A 505 -1.58 41.98 -12.71
CA TYR A 505 -1.40 42.72 -13.96
C TYR A 505 -0.82 44.14 -13.76
N SER A 506 -0.73 44.64 -12.52
CA SER A 506 -0.24 46.00 -12.22
C SER A 506 1.29 46.16 -12.26
N GLY A 507 2.03 45.10 -12.62
CA GLY A 507 3.44 45.19 -12.98
C GLY A 507 4.43 44.83 -11.87
N PHE A 508 5.69 44.66 -12.27
CA PHE A 508 6.84 44.27 -11.44
C PHE A 508 7.14 45.19 -10.24
N THR A 509 6.42 46.29 -10.05
CA THR A 509 6.63 47.30 -8.99
C THR A 509 6.10 46.91 -7.61
N SER A 510 5.07 46.05 -7.50
CA SER A 510 4.55 45.64 -6.18
C SER A 510 5.42 44.59 -5.47
N ARG A 511 6.11 43.73 -6.23
CA ARG A 511 6.91 42.61 -5.67
C ARG A 511 8.13 43.07 -4.85
N PRO A 512 8.95 44.03 -5.30
CA PRO A 512 10.08 44.53 -4.50
C PRO A 512 9.62 45.09 -3.15
N LYS A 513 8.49 45.82 -3.13
CA LYS A 513 7.90 46.35 -1.89
C LYS A 513 7.44 45.22 -0.96
N ALA A 514 6.67 44.26 -1.47
CA ALA A 514 6.19 43.11 -0.70
C ALA A 514 7.35 42.33 -0.06
N TYR A 515 8.40 42.02 -0.83
CA TYR A 515 9.56 41.33 -0.27
C TYR A 515 10.36 42.18 0.70
N LYS A 516 10.47 43.49 0.48
CA LYS A 516 11.15 44.38 1.43
C LYS A 516 10.44 44.36 2.78
N GLU A 517 9.13 44.52 2.81
CA GLU A 517 8.31 44.46 4.02
C GLU A 517 8.42 43.08 4.70
N LEU A 518 8.36 41.99 3.92
CA LEU A 518 8.55 40.64 4.42
C LEU A 518 9.93 40.43 5.07
N ILE A 519 11.00 40.93 4.43
CA ILE A 519 12.37 40.81 4.92
C ILE A 519 12.56 41.64 6.19
N GLU A 520 12.00 42.84 6.25
CA GLU A 520 12.02 43.70 7.45
C GLU A 520 11.31 43.02 8.62
N LEU A 521 10.14 42.43 8.37
CA LEU A 521 9.42 41.63 9.37
C LEU A 521 10.21 40.39 9.81
N TYR A 522 10.78 39.64 8.86
CA TYR A 522 11.59 38.45 9.15
C TYR A 522 12.83 38.77 9.99
N ARG A 523 13.44 39.95 9.81
CA ARG A 523 14.61 40.39 10.60
C ARG A 523 14.25 40.95 11.97
N SER A 524 13.09 41.57 12.11
CA SER A 524 12.66 42.25 13.34
C SER A 524 11.90 41.36 14.31
N SER A 525 11.42 40.20 13.85
CA SER A 525 10.62 39.26 14.62
C SER A 525 11.15 37.83 14.52
N ASP A 526 10.94 37.02 15.56
CA ASP A 526 11.23 35.57 15.52
C ASP A 526 10.13 34.83 14.73
N ILE A 527 10.19 34.94 13.41
CA ILE A 527 9.24 34.32 12.48
C ILE A 527 9.93 33.22 11.69
N SER A 528 9.29 32.05 11.62
CA SER A 528 9.75 30.95 10.79
C SER A 528 9.73 31.33 9.31
N GLY A 529 10.80 30.99 8.58
CA GLY A 529 10.85 31.18 7.13
C GLY A 529 9.67 30.50 6.44
N GLY A 530 9.06 31.17 5.45
CA GLY A 530 7.91 30.65 4.73
C GLY A 530 6.55 30.74 5.45
N GLU A 531 6.46 31.39 6.63
CA GLU A 531 5.19 31.60 7.37
C GLU A 531 4.09 32.28 6.52
N PHE A 532 4.52 33.10 5.55
CA PHE A 532 3.64 33.87 4.66
C PHE A 532 3.68 33.38 3.21
N SER A 533 4.16 32.16 2.96
CA SER A 533 4.18 31.55 1.63
C SER A 533 2.82 31.55 0.93
N THR A 534 1.72 31.52 1.69
CA THR A 534 0.34 31.64 1.15
C THR A 534 0.12 32.94 0.39
N CYS A 535 0.76 34.05 0.77
CA CYS A 535 0.69 35.33 0.05
C CYS A 535 1.24 35.23 -1.38
N PHE A 536 2.15 34.28 -1.61
CA PHE A 536 2.86 34.09 -2.88
C PHE A 536 2.41 32.82 -3.63
N THR A 537 1.29 32.22 -3.24
CA THR A 537 0.81 30.97 -3.85
C THR A 537 0.62 31.05 -5.37
N GLU A 538 0.28 32.23 -5.90
CA GLU A 538 0.17 32.47 -7.34
C GLU A 538 1.51 32.25 -8.04
N LEU A 539 2.60 32.74 -7.44
CA LEU A 539 3.96 32.57 -7.96
C LEU A 539 4.42 31.12 -7.83
N GLN A 540 4.13 30.45 -6.72
CA GLN A 540 4.43 29.02 -6.53
C GLN A 540 3.72 28.14 -7.55
N ARG A 541 2.42 28.42 -7.82
CA ARG A 541 1.65 27.71 -8.84
C ARG A 541 2.23 27.96 -10.21
N ASN A 542 2.44 29.22 -10.59
CA ASN A 542 2.93 29.61 -11.91
C ASN A 542 4.36 29.11 -12.20
N PHE A 543 5.11 28.73 -11.17
CA PHE A 543 6.43 28.10 -11.34
C PHE A 543 6.34 26.64 -11.87
N ILE A 544 5.28 25.90 -11.53
CA ILE A 544 5.11 24.46 -11.86
C ILE A 544 4.01 24.22 -12.90
N GLU A 545 2.92 24.99 -12.85
CA GLU A 545 1.75 24.80 -13.72
C GLU A 545 2.04 24.87 -15.23
N PRO A 546 2.91 25.74 -15.76
CA PRO A 546 3.17 25.77 -17.21
C PRO A 546 4.16 24.69 -17.67
N ARG A 547 4.67 23.85 -16.77
CA ARG A 547 5.72 22.87 -17.09
C ARG A 547 5.18 21.65 -17.85
N PRO A 548 6.04 20.94 -18.62
CA PRO A 548 5.62 19.81 -19.44
C PRO A 548 4.89 18.72 -18.65
N THR A 549 3.91 18.07 -19.28
CA THR A 549 3.13 16.99 -18.66
C THR A 549 4.02 15.85 -18.17
N LYS A 550 5.07 15.49 -18.92
CA LYS A 550 6.06 14.48 -18.54
C LYS A 550 6.78 14.82 -17.23
N LEU A 551 7.15 16.09 -17.04
CA LEU A 551 7.75 16.56 -15.79
C LEU A 551 6.78 16.44 -14.62
N LYS A 552 5.51 16.80 -14.82
CA LYS A 552 4.47 16.64 -13.79
C LYS A 552 4.26 15.16 -13.43
N SER A 553 4.38 14.26 -14.40
CA SER A 553 4.37 12.80 -14.18
C SER A 553 5.57 12.33 -13.33
N LEU A 554 6.78 12.83 -13.59
CA LEU A 554 7.94 12.55 -12.73
C LEU A 554 7.74 13.09 -11.30
N ILE A 555 7.16 14.28 -11.14
CA ILE A 555 6.82 14.84 -9.82
C ILE A 555 5.85 13.90 -9.08
N ARG A 556 4.82 13.36 -9.76
CA ARG A 556 3.91 12.36 -9.15
C ARG A 556 4.67 11.12 -8.69
N LEU A 557 5.58 10.59 -9.51
CA LEU A 557 6.38 9.43 -9.17
C LEU A 557 7.20 9.64 -7.90
N VAL A 558 7.92 10.77 -7.81
CA VAL A 558 8.73 11.12 -6.64
C VAL A 558 7.87 11.37 -5.39
N LYS A 559 6.72 12.03 -5.55
CA LYS A 559 5.75 12.20 -4.44
C LYS A 559 5.21 10.87 -3.94
N HIS A 560 4.96 9.93 -4.84
CA HIS A 560 4.52 8.60 -4.48
C HIS A 560 5.60 7.85 -3.71
N TRP A 561 6.84 7.83 -4.21
CA TRP A 561 8.01 7.28 -3.52
C TRP A 561 8.16 7.86 -2.10
N TYR A 562 8.11 9.19 -1.96
CA TYR A 562 8.19 9.88 -0.68
C TYR A 562 7.07 9.43 0.28
N LYS A 563 5.82 9.36 -0.19
CA LYS A 563 4.68 8.90 0.62
C LYS A 563 4.78 7.44 1.04
N GLN A 564 5.31 6.57 0.17
CA GLN A 564 5.54 5.18 0.54
C GLN A 564 6.53 5.08 1.71
N TYR A 565 7.59 5.88 1.70
CA TYR A 565 8.56 5.93 2.79
C TYR A 565 7.97 6.54 4.08
N GLU A 566 7.21 7.62 3.96
CA GLU A 566 6.53 8.29 5.09
C GLU A 566 5.63 7.31 5.86
N ARG A 567 4.89 6.44 5.16
CA ARG A 567 4.04 5.39 5.77
C ARG A 567 4.86 4.34 6.53
N LYS A 568 6.02 3.93 6.00
CA LYS A 568 6.91 2.94 6.67
C LYS A 568 7.47 3.46 8.00
N MET A 569 7.63 4.79 8.15
CA MET A 569 8.37 5.41 9.25
C MET A 569 7.55 5.63 10.55
N LYS A 570 6.28 5.21 10.62
CA LYS A 570 5.40 5.25 11.82
C LYS A 570 5.59 6.48 12.73
N SER A 571 5.65 7.67 12.11
CA SER A 571 5.56 9.04 12.67
C SER A 571 6.69 9.62 13.55
N LYS A 572 7.90 9.06 13.65
CA LYS A 572 8.95 9.62 14.56
C LYS A 572 9.94 10.63 13.95
N ALA A 573 9.99 10.81 12.63
CA ALA A 573 10.98 11.69 11.99
C ALA A 573 10.32 12.83 11.20
N SER A 574 10.78 14.06 11.44
CA SER A 574 10.40 15.24 10.66
C SER A 574 11.06 15.19 9.27
N LEU A 575 10.43 14.51 8.32
CA LEU A 575 10.88 14.47 6.93
C LEU A 575 10.73 15.86 6.27
N PRO A 576 11.55 16.18 5.26
CA PRO A 576 11.42 17.46 4.56
C PRO A 576 10.06 17.56 3.85
N PRO A 577 9.51 18.77 3.68
CA PRO A 577 8.20 18.95 3.09
C PRO A 577 8.17 18.40 1.65
N LYS A 578 7.04 17.81 1.24
CA LYS A 578 6.82 17.30 -0.13
C LYS A 578 7.20 18.33 -1.20
N TYR A 579 6.98 19.62 -0.93
CA TYR A 579 7.32 20.71 -1.84
C TYR A 579 8.84 20.83 -2.10
N ALA A 580 9.71 20.49 -1.13
CA ALA A 580 11.15 20.43 -1.35
C ALA A 580 11.51 19.40 -2.43
N LEU A 581 10.81 18.26 -2.46
CA LEU A 581 11.02 17.22 -3.47
C LEU A 581 10.44 17.64 -4.83
N GLU A 582 9.32 18.36 -4.87
CA GLU A 582 8.82 18.96 -6.13
C GLU A 582 9.86 19.92 -6.72
N LEU A 583 10.45 20.80 -5.90
CA LEU A 583 11.50 21.72 -6.34
C LEU A 583 12.80 21.00 -6.72
N LEU A 584 13.14 19.90 -6.05
CA LEU A 584 14.30 19.09 -6.41
C LEU A 584 14.13 18.40 -7.77
N VAL A 585 12.92 17.94 -8.09
CA VAL A 585 12.57 17.42 -9.43
C VAL A 585 12.69 18.52 -10.48
N MET A 586 12.17 19.72 -10.20
CA MET A 586 12.30 20.87 -11.08
C MET A 586 13.77 21.17 -11.38
N TYR A 587 14.60 21.27 -10.34
CA TYR A 587 16.03 21.52 -10.47
C TYR A 587 16.76 20.44 -11.27
N ALA A 588 16.46 19.16 -10.98
CA ALA A 588 17.04 18.02 -11.69
C ALA A 588 16.72 18.09 -13.19
N TRP A 589 15.48 18.40 -13.55
CA TRP A 589 15.06 18.53 -14.93
C TRP A 589 15.68 19.75 -15.61
N GLU A 590 15.63 20.94 -15.00
CA GLU A 590 16.15 22.19 -15.58
C GLU A 590 17.65 22.13 -15.90
N HIS A 591 18.44 21.44 -15.07
CA HIS A 591 19.90 21.34 -15.23
C HIS A 591 20.39 20.01 -15.82
N GLY A 592 19.53 19.00 -15.91
CA GLY A 592 19.91 17.66 -16.36
C GLY A 592 19.36 17.27 -17.74
N SER A 593 18.14 17.71 -18.07
CA SER A 593 17.45 17.36 -19.31
C SER A 593 16.99 18.62 -20.06
N GLY A 594 16.09 19.39 -19.46
CA GLY A 594 15.45 20.57 -20.07
C GLY A 594 14.49 20.26 -21.23
N LEU A 595 14.29 18.98 -21.57
CA LEU A 595 13.46 18.54 -22.69
C LEU A 595 12.01 18.30 -22.27
N GLU A 596 11.06 18.49 -23.19
CA GLU A 596 9.64 18.19 -22.93
C GLU A 596 9.37 16.70 -22.74
N ASP A 597 10.10 15.86 -23.49
CA ASP A 597 10.09 14.41 -23.38
C ASP A 597 11.47 13.90 -22.94
N PHE A 598 11.47 12.93 -22.02
CA PHE A 598 12.66 12.37 -21.41
C PHE A 598 12.34 11.02 -20.75
N ASP A 599 13.37 10.23 -20.47
CA ASP A 599 13.21 8.95 -19.78
C ASP A 599 12.88 9.18 -18.29
N THR A 600 11.71 8.69 -17.86
CA THR A 600 11.21 8.83 -16.49
C THR A 600 12.14 8.17 -15.46
N ALA A 601 12.78 7.04 -15.79
CA ALA A 601 13.71 6.35 -14.91
C ALA A 601 15.01 7.16 -14.73
N GLU A 602 15.54 7.77 -15.79
CA GLU A 602 16.70 8.67 -15.68
C GLU A 602 16.39 9.86 -14.76
N GLY A 603 15.23 10.50 -14.95
CA GLY A 603 14.79 11.60 -14.11
C GLY A 603 14.60 11.17 -12.65
N PHE A 604 13.97 10.02 -12.41
CA PHE A 604 13.77 9.50 -11.06
C PHE A 604 15.10 9.15 -10.39
N ARG A 605 16.02 8.51 -11.11
CA ARG A 605 17.37 8.19 -10.64
C ARG A 605 18.13 9.45 -10.25
N THR A 606 18.05 10.48 -11.07
CA THR A 606 18.71 11.78 -10.84
C THR A 606 18.24 12.42 -9.53
N VAL A 607 16.93 12.37 -9.25
CA VAL A 607 16.37 12.94 -8.02
C VAL A 607 16.86 12.17 -6.78
N LEU A 608 16.87 10.83 -6.82
CA LEU A 608 17.42 10.03 -5.73
C LEU A 608 18.91 10.33 -5.48
N ASP A 609 19.68 10.50 -6.55
CA ASP A 609 21.09 10.91 -6.49
C ASP A 609 21.28 12.26 -5.80
N LEU A 610 20.40 13.23 -6.08
CA LEU A 610 20.43 14.54 -5.41
C LEU A 610 20.03 14.43 -3.94
N VAL A 611 19.06 13.58 -3.59
CA VAL A 611 18.70 13.28 -2.19
C VAL A 611 19.89 12.68 -1.43
N ILE A 612 20.66 11.80 -2.05
CA ILE A 612 21.89 11.25 -1.44
C ILE A 612 22.93 12.34 -1.23
N LYS A 613 23.03 13.28 -2.18
CA LYS A 613 23.98 14.41 -2.13
C LYS A 613 23.43 15.62 -1.37
N TYR A 614 22.36 15.48 -0.58
CA TYR A 614 21.72 16.58 0.15
C TYR A 614 22.69 17.49 0.95
N PRO A 615 23.78 16.99 1.58
CA PRO A 615 24.67 17.86 2.36
C PRO A 615 25.40 18.92 1.51
N GLN A 616 25.34 18.78 0.18
CA GLN A 616 25.99 19.69 -0.77
C GLN A 616 25.01 20.67 -1.42
N LEU A 617 23.69 20.44 -1.29
CA LEU A 617 22.65 21.13 -2.05
C LEU A 617 22.48 22.59 -1.63
N CYS A 618 22.67 23.48 -2.61
CA CYS A 618 22.32 24.89 -2.52
C CYS A 618 21.57 25.31 -3.78
N ILE A 619 20.25 25.27 -3.71
CA ILE A 619 19.34 25.47 -4.85
C ILE A 619 18.49 26.71 -4.58
N PHE A 620 18.40 27.58 -5.58
CA PHE A 620 17.53 28.75 -5.57
C PHE A 620 17.25 29.18 -7.01
N TRP A 621 16.22 29.99 -7.20
CA TRP A 621 15.85 30.56 -8.49
C TRP A 621 15.80 32.08 -8.42
N MET A 622 16.16 32.75 -9.51
CA MET A 622 16.14 34.22 -9.60
C MET A 622 14.94 34.75 -10.40
N VAL A 623 13.82 34.01 -10.40
CA VAL A 623 12.65 34.29 -11.24
C VAL A 623 11.80 35.42 -10.66
N ASN A 624 11.55 35.41 -9.34
CA ASN A 624 10.70 36.41 -8.68
C ASN A 624 11.48 37.41 -7.81
N TYR A 625 12.68 37.05 -7.37
CA TYR A 625 13.61 37.88 -6.61
C TYR A 625 15.04 37.61 -7.11
N ASN A 626 15.98 38.54 -6.94
CA ASN A 626 17.36 38.38 -7.43
C ASN A 626 18.37 39.20 -6.59
N PHE A 627 19.65 39.12 -6.94
CA PHE A 627 20.75 39.79 -6.24
C PHE A 627 21.03 41.23 -6.71
N ASN A 628 20.18 41.82 -7.56
CA ASN A 628 20.50 43.10 -8.21
C ASN A 628 20.31 44.29 -7.26
N GLU A 629 19.33 44.23 -6.35
CA GLU A 629 18.94 45.36 -5.51
C GLU A 629 19.09 45.07 -4.01
N GLU A 630 19.38 46.11 -3.22
CA GLU A 630 19.28 46.06 -1.76
C GLU A 630 17.86 46.41 -1.30
N PRO A 631 17.35 45.84 -0.17
CA PRO A 631 18.04 44.96 0.78
C PRO A 631 18.02 43.46 0.43
N MET A 632 17.49 43.10 -0.75
CA MET A 632 17.29 41.73 -1.19
C MET A 632 18.61 40.97 -1.36
N ARG A 633 19.60 41.57 -2.03
CA ARG A 633 20.92 40.97 -2.24
C ARG A 633 21.55 40.53 -0.92
N THR A 634 21.65 41.44 0.04
CA THR A 634 22.19 41.12 1.37
C THR A 634 21.40 39.99 2.02
N PHE A 635 20.06 40.03 1.93
CA PHE A 635 19.21 38.98 2.46
C PHE A 635 19.48 37.61 1.84
N LEU A 636 19.46 37.48 0.52
CA LEU A 636 19.70 36.21 -0.18
C LEU A 636 21.09 35.64 0.13
N LEU A 637 22.12 36.50 0.25
CA LEU A 637 23.45 36.08 0.67
C LEU A 637 23.44 35.44 2.07
N THR A 638 22.57 35.88 2.98
CA THR A 638 22.39 35.20 4.28
C THR A 638 21.71 33.84 4.12
N GLN A 639 20.70 33.74 3.26
CA GLN A 639 19.95 32.51 3.01
C GLN A 639 20.84 31.42 2.41
N ILE A 640 21.59 31.73 1.35
CA ILE A 640 22.45 30.75 0.67
C ILE A 640 23.66 30.33 1.50
N ARG A 641 23.98 31.02 2.59
CA ARG A 641 25.04 30.65 3.55
C ARG A 641 24.54 29.75 4.68
N LYS A 642 23.22 29.52 4.79
CA LYS A 642 22.64 28.60 5.77
C LYS A 642 23.17 27.18 5.60
N LYS A 643 22.99 26.39 6.66
CA LYS A 643 23.35 24.98 6.66
C LYS A 643 22.59 24.22 5.58
N ARG A 644 23.28 23.31 4.89
CA ARG A 644 22.75 22.51 3.79
C ARG A 644 21.85 21.38 4.30
N PRO A 645 20.84 20.95 3.53
CA PRO A 645 20.50 21.45 2.20
C PRO A 645 19.76 22.80 2.29
N VAL A 646 20.07 23.71 1.37
CA VAL A 646 19.31 24.95 1.17
C VAL A 646 18.57 24.80 -0.15
N ILE A 647 17.25 24.91 -0.10
CA ILE A 647 16.38 24.90 -1.28
C ILE A 647 15.41 26.06 -1.09
N LEU A 648 15.70 27.20 -1.71
CA LEU A 648 14.85 28.39 -1.56
C LEU A 648 13.61 28.29 -2.45
N ASP A 649 12.46 28.58 -1.87
CA ASP A 649 11.20 28.68 -2.58
C ASP A 649 11.31 29.76 -3.66
N PRO A 650 11.06 29.45 -4.95
CA PRO A 650 11.12 30.43 -6.03
C PRO A 650 10.14 31.61 -5.86
N ALA A 651 9.15 31.51 -4.97
CA ALA A 651 8.14 32.52 -4.69
C ALA A 651 8.34 33.28 -3.37
N ASP A 652 9.06 32.72 -2.40
CA ASP A 652 9.28 33.32 -1.08
C ASP A 652 10.77 33.26 -0.70
N PRO A 653 11.51 34.39 -0.73
CA PRO A 653 12.95 34.39 -0.44
C PRO A 653 13.28 34.01 1.01
N THR A 654 12.30 34.04 1.93
CA THR A 654 12.47 33.63 3.33
C THR A 654 12.27 32.13 3.52
N GLY A 655 11.61 31.47 2.57
CA GLY A 655 11.23 30.05 2.64
C GLY A 655 12.35 29.13 2.16
N ASP A 656 13.25 28.74 3.06
CA ASP A 656 14.17 27.62 2.83
C ASP A 656 13.47 26.29 3.12
N VAL A 657 12.95 25.64 2.08
CA VAL A 657 12.29 24.33 2.20
C VAL A 657 13.30 23.18 2.34
N GLY A 658 14.58 23.43 2.09
CA GLY A 658 15.68 22.51 2.38
C GLY A 658 15.92 22.36 3.89
N GLY A 659 15.81 23.47 4.63
CA GLY A 659 15.70 23.50 6.09
C GLY A 659 16.96 23.07 6.86
N GLY A 660 18.08 22.76 6.20
CA GLY A 660 19.28 22.29 6.88
C GLY A 660 19.04 21.03 7.71
N ASP A 661 19.40 21.08 9.00
CA ASP A 661 19.17 19.99 9.96
C ASP A 661 17.76 19.95 10.54
N HIS A 662 16.89 20.91 10.18
CA HIS A 662 15.51 20.91 10.68
C HIS A 662 14.75 19.67 10.21
N TRP A 663 15.13 19.12 9.05
CA TRP A 663 14.54 17.94 8.46
C TRP A 663 15.52 16.75 8.44
N CYS A 664 14.97 15.54 8.62
CA CYS A 664 15.73 14.29 8.63
C CYS A 664 16.09 13.80 7.21
N TRP A 665 16.83 14.60 6.43
CA TRP A 665 17.26 14.22 5.07
C TRP A 665 18.05 12.90 5.01
N HIS A 666 18.87 12.62 6.04
CA HIS A 666 19.61 11.36 6.14
C HIS A 666 18.72 10.11 6.06
N ARG A 667 17.48 10.18 6.54
CA ARG A 667 16.48 9.09 6.43
C ARG A 667 16.08 8.85 4.97
N LEU A 668 15.83 9.92 4.22
CA LEU A 668 15.56 9.82 2.78
C LEU A 668 16.78 9.31 2.01
N THR A 669 18.00 9.67 2.42
CA THR A 669 19.25 9.12 1.84
C THR A 669 19.34 7.62 2.04
N GLU A 670 19.14 7.11 3.26
CA GLU A 670 19.14 5.66 3.55
C GLU A 670 18.14 4.89 2.68
N GLU A 671 16.96 5.46 2.43
CA GLU A 671 15.97 4.86 1.53
C GLU A 671 16.40 4.98 0.06
N ALA A 672 16.85 6.16 -0.38
CA ALA A 672 17.28 6.39 -1.75
C ALA A 672 18.42 5.43 -2.16
N GLU A 673 19.37 5.16 -1.26
CA GLU A 673 20.47 4.20 -1.48
C GLU A 673 19.96 2.78 -1.73
N LYS A 674 18.95 2.32 -0.96
CA LYS A 674 18.30 1.01 -1.17
C LYS A 674 17.57 0.94 -2.50
N TRP A 675 16.99 2.05 -2.94
CA TRP A 675 16.28 2.13 -4.23
C TRP A 675 17.23 2.04 -5.42
N LEU A 676 18.52 2.31 -5.27
CA LEU A 676 19.47 2.24 -6.39
C LEU A 676 19.60 0.84 -7.00
N SER A 677 19.25 -0.23 -6.27
CA SER A 677 19.21 -1.61 -6.78
C SER A 677 17.84 -2.01 -7.35
N SER A 678 16.91 -1.08 -7.47
CA SER A 678 15.57 -1.32 -7.99
C SER A 678 15.59 -1.58 -9.51
N PRO A 679 14.75 -2.49 -10.02
CA PRO A 679 14.46 -2.64 -11.46
C PRO A 679 13.99 -1.36 -12.15
N CYS A 680 13.54 -0.34 -11.40
CA CYS A 680 13.26 0.99 -11.93
C CYS A 680 14.48 1.58 -12.65
N PHE A 681 15.69 1.16 -12.28
CA PHE A 681 16.96 1.68 -12.80
C PHE A 681 17.74 0.66 -13.63
N ASP A 682 17.09 -0.42 -14.07
CA ASP A 682 17.68 -1.37 -15.01
C ASP A 682 17.12 -1.11 -16.40
N SER A 683 17.98 -0.79 -17.37
CA SER A 683 17.56 -0.67 -18.78
C SER A 683 17.57 -2.04 -19.47
N LYS A 684 18.60 -2.86 -19.18
CA LYS A 684 18.80 -4.25 -19.62
C LYS A 684 19.49 -5.03 -18.51
N PRO A 685 19.48 -6.38 -18.51
CA PRO A 685 20.24 -7.18 -17.54
C PRO A 685 21.71 -6.73 -17.50
N GLY A 686 22.15 -6.22 -16.34
CA GLY A 686 23.52 -5.75 -16.12
C GLY A 686 23.84 -4.31 -16.54
N GLN A 687 22.86 -3.54 -17.07
CA GLN A 687 23.06 -2.14 -17.44
C GLN A 687 22.17 -1.21 -16.60
N SER A 688 22.81 -0.45 -15.71
CA SER A 688 22.14 0.50 -14.83
C SER A 688 21.94 1.86 -15.51
N ILE A 689 20.74 2.40 -15.36
CA ILE A 689 20.35 3.73 -15.82
C ILE A 689 21.19 4.78 -15.10
N GLN A 690 21.83 5.64 -15.88
CA GLN A 690 22.68 6.70 -15.35
C GLN A 690 21.84 7.94 -15.03
N PRO A 691 22.12 8.64 -13.91
CA PRO A 691 21.50 9.93 -13.64
C PRO A 691 21.98 10.98 -14.65
N TRP A 692 21.17 12.02 -14.85
CA TRP A 692 21.59 13.22 -15.56
C TRP A 692 22.73 13.91 -14.80
N LYS A 693 23.59 14.62 -15.54
CA LYS A 693 24.71 15.38 -14.97
C LYS A 693 24.21 16.71 -14.40
N VAL A 694 23.69 16.67 -13.17
CA VAL A 694 23.15 17.83 -12.47
C VAL A 694 24.18 18.35 -11.44
N PRO A 695 24.52 19.65 -11.44
CA PRO A 695 25.38 20.23 -10.41
C PRO A 695 24.65 20.22 -9.04
N VAL A 696 25.39 20.16 -7.93
CA VAL A 696 24.80 20.20 -6.57
C VAL A 696 24.58 21.62 -6.05
N ARG A 697 24.98 22.63 -6.82
CA ARG A 697 24.83 24.05 -6.51
C ARG A 697 24.48 24.79 -7.79
N VAL A 698 23.66 25.83 -7.68
CA VAL A 698 23.47 26.78 -8.79
C VAL A 698 24.85 27.34 -9.17
N PRO A 699 25.24 27.26 -10.46
CA PRO A 699 26.52 27.77 -10.96
C PRO A 699 26.76 29.26 -10.67
#